data_AF-A0A944XEY3-F1
#
_entry.id   AF-A0A944XEY3-F1
#
_cell.length_a   1.000
_cell.length_b   1.000
_cell.length_c   1.000
_cell.angle_alpha   90.00
_cell.angle_beta   90.00
_cell.angle_gamma   90.00
#
_symmetry.space_group_name_H-M   'P 1'
#
loop_
_entity.id
_entity.type
_entity.pdbx_description
1 polymer ?
#
loop_
_entity_poly.entity_id
_entity_poly.type
_entity_poly.pdbx_seq_one_letter_code
_entity_poly.pdbx_strand_id
1 'polypeptide(L)'
;MMKLLDKLFGNAGQKELKRIGIIVERINGLDREVKKLSDEELRAKTEEFRELLKNKKKTLDDILPETFAVVREAAYRVIGERPYDSQLSGGIVLHEGKIAEMKTGEGKTLTATLPVYLNALSGKGAHIITVNDYLSKRDANWMGSVYHFLGLSTACLNNQTSYLYTPNKIDGDEVSIEEENLIEVSRAEAYKADVLFGTNNEFGFDYLRDNMAQNRTQMVQRDLNFAIVDEVDSILIDEARTPLIISTPDVESTQMYSQFAMLVPRLKENEDYNIDEKLKSAMLTSEGIEKMEKWLGIGNIYETNKVSYVHHLEQALKANVLFELDKDYVIEGGEIVIVDEFTGRLMPGRRYSEGLHQAIEAKENVEVQRESRTLATITFQNYFRMYAKLAGMTGTALTSAEEFHKVYKLEVIEIPTNQPLARTDRKDVIYKTEEGKFNALIEEVIRSHKKGIPVLVGTIAIEKSEYLAALLKKRGIEREVLNAKNHEREAQIIANAGQKGAVTIATNMAGRGTDIKLGEGVKEVGGLFIIGTERHEARRIDNQLRGRAGRQGDPGITQFFVSLEDELLRRFGGDRMKNIMDKLGLPEDQPIENKIISKSIESAQGKIEGFNFDIRKRVLEYDDVMNKQRETIYKKRKDILDKKSVKDGILQMFYDETDAIVAVHTDSEDENSWNMEEVAEELSVIVDGEVTQLHKKLLSVKSSKDFVHSADKRSAIIEVLTDYLKRRYAEKETEIGIEQMRVIEKSLCLRTIDSFWMDHLEQMDFIREGIGLQGYGQRDPLVMYKKEAFSMFQTLLTTINHTIIKAILRMHAVSKESVMTMDEQERQMAYNDTKEANQSLVKNLEQKKEDKAPATPIINKKNVNRNDPCPCGSGKKFKKCCGK
;
A
#
# COMPACT_ATOMS: atom_id res chain seq x y z
N MET A 1 -42.71 -14.89 5.36
CA MET A 1 -42.18 -14.00 4.30
C MET A 1 -40.73 -14.34 3.93
N MET A 2 -39.76 -14.39 4.87
CA MET A 2 -38.36 -14.81 4.60
C MET A 2 -38.23 -16.18 3.90
N LYS A 3 -38.86 -17.25 4.40
CA LYS A 3 -38.83 -18.59 3.76
C LYS A 3 -39.43 -18.66 2.35
N LEU A 4 -40.26 -17.68 1.96
CA LEU A 4 -40.87 -17.62 0.63
C LEU A 4 -39.97 -16.83 -0.33
N LEU A 5 -39.34 -15.75 0.16
CA LEU A 5 -38.30 -15.00 -0.55
C LEU A 5 -37.04 -15.85 -0.78
N ASP A 6 -36.59 -16.64 0.22
CA ASP A 6 -35.49 -17.60 0.07
C ASP A 6 -35.77 -18.71 -0.95
N LYS A 7 -37.06 -19.06 -1.14
CA LYS A 7 -37.50 -20.06 -2.12
C LYS A 7 -37.69 -19.48 -3.53
N LEU A 8 -38.05 -18.21 -3.65
CA LEU A 8 -38.24 -17.50 -4.93
C LEU A 8 -36.93 -16.92 -5.49
N PHE A 9 -35.98 -16.54 -4.62
CA PHE A 9 -34.65 -16.04 -4.95
C PHE A 9 -33.53 -17.03 -4.61
N GLY A 10 -33.81 -18.33 -4.60
CA GLY A 10 -32.88 -19.42 -4.25
C GLY A 10 -31.40 -19.05 -4.42
N ASN A 11 -30.77 -18.70 -3.29
CA ASN A 11 -29.50 -18.00 -3.15
C ASN A 11 -28.45 -18.50 -4.16
N ALA A 12 -27.88 -17.59 -4.97
CA ALA A 12 -26.76 -17.90 -5.86
C ALA A 12 -25.66 -18.69 -5.13
N GLY A 13 -25.36 -18.36 -3.88
CA GLY A 13 -24.42 -19.09 -3.03
C GLY A 13 -24.83 -20.54 -2.70
N GLN A 14 -26.12 -20.85 -2.48
CA GLN A 14 -26.56 -22.23 -2.23
C GLN A 14 -26.50 -23.10 -3.49
N LYS A 15 -26.83 -22.51 -4.64
CA LYS A 15 -26.67 -23.20 -5.93
C LYS A 15 -25.20 -23.49 -6.20
N GLU A 16 -24.34 -22.54 -5.86
CA GLU A 16 -22.89 -22.69 -6.01
C GLU A 16 -22.32 -23.77 -5.09
N LEU A 17 -22.68 -23.77 -3.80
CA LEU A 17 -22.25 -24.82 -2.86
C LEU A 17 -22.71 -26.22 -3.29
N LYS A 18 -23.89 -26.36 -3.92
CA LYS A 18 -24.32 -27.64 -4.50
C LYS A 18 -23.45 -28.08 -5.67
N ARG A 19 -23.07 -27.16 -6.56
CA ARG A 19 -22.15 -27.44 -7.67
C ARG A 19 -20.78 -27.88 -7.14
N ILE A 20 -20.25 -27.14 -6.17
CA ILE A 20 -18.98 -27.43 -5.49
C ILE A 20 -19.05 -28.80 -4.80
N GLY A 21 -20.17 -29.13 -4.15
CA GLY A 21 -20.39 -30.43 -3.50
C GLY A 21 -20.19 -31.63 -4.44
N ILE A 22 -20.62 -31.52 -5.70
CA ILE A 22 -20.41 -32.58 -6.71
C ILE A 22 -18.92 -32.78 -7.00
N ILE A 23 -18.14 -31.69 -7.05
CA ILE A 23 -16.69 -31.75 -7.26
C ILE A 23 -16.00 -32.34 -6.04
N VAL A 24 -16.41 -31.95 -4.82
CA VAL A 24 -15.91 -32.50 -3.56
C VAL A 24 -16.18 -34.01 -3.47
N GLU A 25 -17.35 -34.47 -3.88
CA GLU A 25 -17.67 -35.91 -3.97
C GLU A 25 -16.73 -36.64 -4.94
N ARG A 26 -16.39 -36.04 -6.09
CA ARG A 26 -15.41 -36.61 -7.03
C ARG A 26 -14.01 -36.68 -6.41
N ILE A 27 -13.56 -35.63 -5.71
CA ILE A 27 -12.27 -35.63 -4.97
C ILE A 27 -12.27 -36.76 -3.93
N ASN A 28 -13.34 -36.88 -3.15
CA ASN A 28 -13.52 -37.94 -2.16
C ASN A 28 -13.48 -39.34 -2.79
N GLY A 29 -14.03 -39.51 -3.99
CA GLY A 29 -14.00 -40.76 -4.74
C GLY A 29 -12.59 -41.25 -5.10
N LEU A 30 -11.62 -40.35 -5.23
CA LEU A 30 -10.23 -40.65 -5.60
C LEU A 30 -9.35 -41.06 -4.40
N ASP A 31 -9.84 -40.88 -3.16
CA ASP A 31 -9.08 -41.09 -1.93
C ASP A 31 -8.44 -42.49 -1.83
N ARG A 32 -9.17 -43.53 -2.27
CA ARG A 32 -8.69 -44.92 -2.24
C ARG A 32 -7.55 -45.20 -3.22
N GLU A 33 -7.50 -44.47 -4.33
CA GLU A 33 -6.48 -44.65 -5.36
C GLU A 33 -5.23 -43.88 -4.98
N VAL A 34 -5.38 -42.62 -4.54
CA VAL A 34 -4.26 -41.75 -4.15
C VAL A 34 -3.53 -42.29 -2.92
N LYS A 35 -4.24 -42.83 -1.93
CA LYS A 35 -3.63 -43.45 -0.74
C LYS A 35 -2.73 -44.66 -1.03
N LYS A 36 -2.92 -45.33 -2.17
CA LYS A 36 -2.10 -46.49 -2.56
C LYS A 36 -0.78 -46.09 -3.19
N LEU A 37 -0.66 -44.84 -3.64
CA LEU A 37 0.55 -44.34 -4.27
C LEU A 37 1.68 -44.25 -3.24
N SER A 38 2.88 -44.63 -3.63
CA SER A 38 4.13 -44.32 -2.93
C SER A 38 4.41 -42.81 -2.96
N ASP A 39 5.35 -42.35 -2.14
CA ASP A 39 5.73 -40.93 -2.10
C ASP A 39 6.35 -40.50 -3.43
N GLU A 40 7.13 -41.35 -4.08
CA GLU A 40 7.70 -41.10 -5.41
C GLU A 40 6.61 -41.01 -6.48
N GLU A 41 5.61 -41.90 -6.45
CA GLU A 41 4.49 -41.85 -7.38
C GLU A 41 3.62 -40.60 -7.17
N LEU A 42 3.41 -40.20 -5.91
CA LEU A 42 2.64 -39.01 -5.57
C LEU A 42 3.34 -37.74 -6.04
N ARG A 43 4.67 -37.67 -5.90
CA ARG A 43 5.50 -36.59 -6.46
C ARG A 43 5.53 -36.61 -7.99
N ALA A 44 5.56 -37.78 -8.62
CA ALA A 44 5.56 -37.92 -10.08
C ALA A 44 4.26 -37.39 -10.73
N LYS A 45 3.15 -37.30 -9.98
CA LYS A 45 1.89 -36.71 -10.46
C LYS A 45 2.05 -35.26 -10.92
N THR A 46 2.97 -34.50 -10.34
CA THR A 46 3.22 -33.11 -10.75
C THR A 46 3.60 -33.02 -12.21
N GLU A 47 4.52 -33.86 -12.68
CA GLU A 47 4.97 -33.83 -14.06
C GLU A 47 3.95 -34.42 -15.02
N GLU A 48 3.19 -35.44 -14.59
CA GLU A 48 2.01 -35.92 -15.33
C GLU A 48 1.01 -34.77 -15.57
N PHE A 49 0.69 -33.98 -14.54
CA PHE A 49 -0.23 -32.85 -14.68
C PHE A 49 0.36 -31.73 -15.55
N ARG A 50 1.64 -31.37 -15.37
CA ARG A 50 2.31 -30.37 -16.22
C ARG A 50 2.31 -30.79 -17.70
N GLU A 51 2.52 -32.06 -18.01
CA GLU A 51 2.46 -32.58 -19.38
C GLU A 51 1.03 -32.53 -19.97
N LEU A 52 0.01 -32.84 -19.18
CA LEU A 52 -1.39 -32.72 -19.60
C LEU A 52 -1.76 -31.27 -19.97
N LEU A 53 -1.27 -30.30 -19.21
CA LEU A 53 -1.47 -28.87 -19.46
C LEU A 53 -0.65 -28.37 -20.67
N LYS A 54 0.62 -28.75 -20.78
CA LYS A 54 1.51 -28.36 -21.90
C LYS A 54 0.95 -28.81 -23.25
N ASN A 55 0.41 -30.03 -23.31
CA ASN A 55 -0.17 -30.58 -24.53
C ASN A 55 -1.56 -29.99 -24.87
N LYS A 56 -2.07 -29.03 -24.07
CA LYS A 56 -3.42 -28.45 -24.16
C LYS A 56 -4.53 -29.49 -24.21
N LYS A 57 -4.29 -30.69 -23.64
CA LYS A 57 -5.27 -31.79 -23.61
C LYS A 57 -6.32 -31.60 -22.52
N LYS A 58 -5.96 -30.88 -21.45
CA LYS A 58 -6.81 -30.57 -20.31
C LYS A 58 -6.56 -29.13 -19.85
N THR A 59 -7.58 -28.52 -19.26
CA THR A 59 -7.51 -27.24 -18.54
C THR A 59 -7.20 -27.46 -17.06
N LEU A 60 -6.98 -26.38 -16.29
CA LEU A 60 -6.83 -26.47 -14.84
C LEU A 60 -8.09 -27.02 -14.18
N ASP A 61 -9.27 -26.64 -14.66
CA ASP A 61 -10.56 -27.11 -14.16
C ASP A 61 -10.74 -28.63 -14.35
N ASP A 62 -10.25 -29.16 -15.47
CA ASP A 62 -10.37 -30.59 -15.82
C ASP A 62 -9.54 -31.51 -14.92
N ILE A 63 -8.44 -31.01 -14.37
CA ILE A 63 -7.52 -31.75 -13.48
C ILE A 63 -7.70 -31.36 -12.00
N LEU A 64 -8.62 -30.45 -11.70
CA LEU A 64 -8.84 -29.97 -10.33
C LEU A 64 -9.14 -31.12 -9.36
N PRO A 65 -10.05 -32.08 -9.66
CA PRO A 65 -10.36 -33.13 -8.71
C PRO A 65 -9.15 -34.02 -8.37
N GLU A 66 -8.38 -34.41 -9.39
CA GLU A 66 -7.20 -35.25 -9.26
C GLU A 66 -6.07 -34.53 -8.50
N THR A 67 -5.82 -33.26 -8.83
CA THR A 67 -4.80 -32.43 -8.15
C THR A 67 -5.16 -32.18 -6.68
N PHE A 68 -6.42 -31.87 -6.37
CA PHE A 68 -6.86 -31.66 -4.99
C PHE A 68 -6.76 -32.94 -4.16
N ALA A 69 -7.05 -34.11 -4.74
CA ALA A 69 -6.86 -35.40 -4.06
C ALA A 69 -5.37 -35.66 -3.75
N VAL A 70 -4.47 -35.37 -4.69
CA VAL A 70 -3.01 -35.49 -4.51
C VAL A 70 -2.49 -34.56 -3.41
N VAL A 71 -2.86 -33.27 -3.43
CA VAL A 71 -2.43 -32.30 -2.43
C VAL A 71 -2.99 -32.66 -1.04
N ARG A 72 -4.24 -33.13 -0.97
CA ARG A 72 -4.86 -33.56 0.28
C ARG A 72 -4.10 -34.71 0.94
N GLU A 73 -3.66 -35.69 0.14
CA GLU A 73 -2.85 -36.80 0.63
C GLU A 73 -1.44 -36.34 1.03
N ALA A 74 -0.81 -35.48 0.22
CA ALA A 74 0.52 -34.94 0.52
C ALA A 74 0.54 -34.16 1.84
N ALA A 75 -0.46 -33.30 2.09
CA ALA A 75 -0.59 -32.60 3.36
C ALA A 75 -0.70 -33.58 4.54
N TYR A 76 -1.49 -34.64 4.40
CA TYR A 76 -1.63 -35.64 5.45
C TYR A 76 -0.30 -36.38 5.73
N ARG A 77 0.48 -36.70 4.70
CA ARG A 77 1.77 -37.38 4.86
C ARG A 77 2.85 -36.50 5.46
N VAL A 78 2.90 -35.22 5.05
CA VAL A 78 4.00 -34.31 5.39
C VAL A 78 3.76 -33.63 6.73
N ILE A 79 2.56 -33.08 6.96
CA ILE A 79 2.25 -32.28 8.14
C ILE A 79 1.22 -32.95 9.07
N GLY A 80 0.73 -34.15 8.73
CA GLY A 80 -0.24 -34.89 9.53
C GLY A 80 -1.69 -34.38 9.43
N GLU A 81 -1.92 -33.32 8.66
CA GLU A 81 -3.23 -32.69 8.52
C GLU A 81 -3.89 -33.06 7.19
N ARG A 82 -5.09 -33.65 7.27
CA ARG A 82 -5.87 -33.99 6.09
C ARG A 82 -6.96 -32.95 5.86
N PRO A 83 -6.93 -32.21 4.73
CA PRO A 83 -7.95 -31.21 4.44
C PRO A 83 -9.41 -31.73 4.57
N TYR A 84 -10.29 -30.98 5.21
CA TYR A 84 -11.72 -31.25 5.35
C TYR A 84 -12.50 -30.94 4.06
N ASP A 85 -13.75 -31.40 3.98
CA ASP A 85 -14.61 -31.13 2.83
C ASP A 85 -15.00 -29.64 2.73
N SER A 86 -15.06 -28.93 3.87
CA SER A 86 -15.18 -27.46 3.90
C SER A 86 -13.95 -26.79 3.29
N GLN A 87 -12.76 -27.30 3.57
CA GLN A 87 -11.50 -26.80 3.00
C GLN A 87 -11.39 -27.11 1.50
N LEU A 88 -11.81 -28.30 1.05
CA LEU A 88 -11.91 -28.58 -0.39
C LEU A 88 -12.86 -27.61 -1.10
N SER A 89 -14.00 -27.30 -0.48
CA SER A 89 -14.96 -26.33 -1.00
C SER A 89 -14.35 -24.93 -1.08
N GLY A 90 -13.66 -24.49 -0.03
CA GLY A 90 -12.93 -23.21 -0.02
C GLY A 90 -11.84 -23.15 -1.09
N GLY A 91 -11.06 -24.22 -1.27
CA GLY A 91 -10.04 -24.31 -2.31
C GLY A 91 -10.61 -24.18 -3.72
N ILE A 92 -11.78 -24.76 -3.99
CA ILE A 92 -12.47 -24.62 -5.28
C ILE A 92 -12.89 -23.17 -5.52
N VAL A 93 -13.49 -22.52 -4.51
CA VAL A 93 -13.89 -21.09 -4.59
C VAL A 93 -12.67 -20.20 -4.87
N LEU A 94 -11.54 -20.46 -4.19
CA LEU A 94 -10.30 -19.73 -4.43
C LEU A 94 -9.75 -19.97 -5.84
N HIS A 95 -9.82 -21.20 -6.35
CA HIS A 95 -9.39 -21.49 -7.72
C HIS A 95 -10.22 -20.72 -8.76
N GLU A 96 -11.50 -20.50 -8.50
CA GLU A 96 -12.43 -19.80 -9.40
C GLU A 96 -12.28 -18.27 -9.40
N GLY A 97 -11.32 -17.73 -8.62
CA GLY A 97 -11.12 -16.28 -8.54
C GLY A 97 -12.17 -15.57 -7.69
N LYS A 98 -12.60 -16.21 -6.60
CA LYS A 98 -13.60 -15.68 -5.67
C LYS A 98 -13.02 -15.56 -4.25
N ILE A 99 -13.80 -14.96 -3.35
CA ILE A 99 -13.48 -14.91 -1.93
C ILE A 99 -14.15 -16.07 -1.20
N ALA A 100 -13.34 -16.90 -0.56
CA ALA A 100 -13.81 -17.94 0.35
C ALA A 100 -13.92 -17.35 1.77
N GLU A 101 -15.15 -17.11 2.23
CA GLU A 101 -15.38 -16.77 3.64
C GLU A 101 -15.38 -18.05 4.48
N MET A 102 -14.26 -18.32 5.12
CA MET A 102 -14.05 -19.45 6.02
C MET A 102 -13.80 -18.92 7.43
N LYS A 103 -14.66 -19.30 8.38
CA LYS A 103 -14.55 -18.81 9.77
C LYS A 103 -13.17 -19.15 10.36
N THR A 104 -12.73 -18.35 11.31
CA THR A 104 -11.41 -18.52 11.95
C THR A 104 -11.30 -19.91 12.59
N GLY A 105 -10.18 -20.61 12.37
CA GLY A 105 -9.99 -21.99 12.82
C GLY A 105 -10.48 -23.07 11.84
N GLU A 106 -10.97 -22.71 10.64
CA GLU A 106 -11.27 -23.68 9.56
C GLU A 106 -10.03 -24.10 8.75
N GLY A 107 -8.84 -23.61 9.10
CA GLY A 107 -7.58 -23.93 8.41
C GLY A 107 -7.44 -23.29 7.03
N LYS A 108 -7.50 -21.96 6.97
CA LYS A 108 -7.35 -21.15 5.73
C LYS A 108 -6.00 -21.37 5.06
N THR A 109 -4.90 -21.36 5.83
CA THR A 109 -3.53 -21.57 5.36
C THR A 109 -3.39 -22.91 4.63
N LEU A 110 -3.85 -24.01 5.24
CA LEU A 110 -3.86 -25.33 4.60
C LEU A 110 -4.77 -25.37 3.36
N THR A 111 -5.93 -24.70 3.42
CA THR A 111 -6.87 -24.64 2.28
C THR A 111 -6.23 -24.01 1.04
N ALA A 112 -5.40 -22.98 1.21
CA ALA A 112 -4.73 -22.30 0.11
C ALA A 112 -3.79 -23.21 -0.69
N THR A 113 -3.26 -24.29 -0.07
CA THR A 113 -2.35 -25.23 -0.77
C THR A 113 -2.97 -25.88 -2.00
N LEU A 114 -4.27 -26.19 -1.93
CA LEU A 114 -5.01 -26.87 -2.99
C LEU A 114 -5.05 -26.03 -4.29
N PRO A 115 -5.62 -24.80 -4.31
CA PRO A 115 -5.64 -23.96 -5.50
C PRO A 115 -4.26 -23.43 -5.89
N VAL A 116 -3.36 -23.18 -4.94
CA VAL A 116 -2.02 -22.67 -5.26
C VAL A 116 -1.22 -23.71 -6.04
N TYR A 117 -1.18 -24.96 -5.55
CA TYR A 117 -0.54 -26.06 -6.26
C TYR A 117 -1.09 -26.18 -7.69
N LEU A 118 -2.42 -26.26 -7.84
CA LEU A 118 -3.08 -26.38 -9.14
C LEU A 118 -2.68 -25.25 -10.10
N ASN A 119 -2.75 -23.99 -9.65
CA ASN A 119 -2.43 -22.84 -10.51
C ASN A 119 -0.92 -22.71 -10.81
N ALA A 120 -0.07 -23.14 -9.89
CA ALA A 120 1.38 -23.14 -10.07
C ALA A 120 1.86 -24.15 -11.14
N LEU A 121 1.09 -25.22 -11.41
CA LEU A 121 1.39 -26.20 -12.48
C LEU A 121 1.49 -25.56 -13.87
N SER A 122 0.93 -24.37 -14.08
CA SER A 122 1.07 -23.62 -15.33
C SER A 122 2.49 -23.09 -15.58
N GLY A 123 3.37 -23.08 -14.56
CA GLY A 123 4.72 -22.52 -14.62
C GLY A 123 4.77 -20.99 -14.67
N LYS A 124 3.62 -20.31 -14.54
CA LYS A 124 3.51 -18.85 -14.52
C LYS A 124 3.58 -18.25 -13.12
N GLY A 125 3.59 -19.09 -12.09
CA GLY A 125 3.63 -18.66 -10.70
C GLY A 125 2.30 -18.46 -10.01
N ALA A 126 2.33 -18.60 -8.69
CA ALA A 126 1.25 -18.25 -7.78
C ALA A 126 1.80 -17.44 -6.59
N HIS A 127 1.15 -16.32 -6.28
CA HIS A 127 1.49 -15.45 -5.15
C HIS A 127 0.50 -15.68 -4.00
N ILE A 128 1.00 -15.77 -2.77
CA ILE A 128 0.20 -15.78 -1.55
C ILE A 128 0.55 -14.53 -0.77
N ILE A 129 -0.45 -13.66 -0.61
CA ILE A 129 -0.28 -12.37 0.05
C ILE A 129 -0.76 -12.50 1.48
N THR A 130 0.12 -12.20 2.43
CA THR A 130 -0.14 -12.20 3.86
C THR A 130 -0.09 -10.77 4.41
N VAL A 131 -0.54 -10.58 5.66
CA VAL A 131 -0.62 -9.25 6.29
C VAL A 131 0.71 -8.77 6.88
N ASN A 132 1.68 -9.66 7.11
CA ASN A 132 2.99 -9.30 7.65
C ASN A 132 4.07 -10.33 7.32
N ASP A 133 5.32 -9.90 7.45
CA ASP A 133 6.53 -10.67 7.17
C ASP A 133 6.67 -11.96 8.00
N TYR A 134 6.17 -11.96 9.23
CA TYR A 134 6.20 -13.16 10.08
C TYR A 134 5.31 -14.27 9.50
N LEU A 135 4.07 -13.93 9.11
CA LEU A 135 3.15 -14.89 8.50
C LEU A 135 3.65 -15.36 7.13
N SER A 136 4.19 -14.45 6.31
CA SER A 136 4.85 -14.78 5.04
C SER A 136 5.92 -15.86 5.23
N LYS A 137 6.82 -15.66 6.19
CA LYS A 137 7.94 -16.55 6.47
C LYS A 137 7.49 -17.88 7.09
N ARG A 138 6.60 -17.81 8.08
CA ARG A 138 6.02 -18.99 8.75
C ARG A 138 5.26 -19.87 7.76
N ASP A 139 4.39 -19.30 6.94
CA ASP A 139 3.58 -20.06 6.00
C ASP A 139 4.41 -20.64 4.85
N ALA A 140 5.45 -19.92 4.41
CA ALA A 140 6.41 -20.45 3.46
C ALA A 140 7.23 -21.61 4.03
N ASN A 141 7.60 -21.57 5.32
CA ASN A 141 8.25 -22.68 6.00
C ASN A 141 7.30 -23.88 6.09
N TRP A 142 6.12 -23.66 6.66
CA TRP A 142 5.16 -24.71 6.97
C TRP A 142 4.53 -25.33 5.71
N MET A 143 3.90 -24.54 4.85
CA MET A 143 3.26 -25.05 3.61
C MET A 143 4.28 -25.33 2.51
N GLY A 144 5.47 -24.73 2.57
CA GLY A 144 6.59 -25.04 1.66
C GLY A 144 6.96 -26.51 1.68
N SER A 145 6.84 -27.17 2.84
CA SER A 145 7.06 -28.62 2.98
C SER A 145 6.16 -29.45 2.06
N VAL A 146 4.86 -29.11 1.98
CA VAL A 146 3.86 -29.78 1.15
C VAL A 146 4.14 -29.54 -0.34
N TYR A 147 4.43 -28.29 -0.72
CA TYR A 147 4.78 -27.95 -2.10
C TYR A 147 6.07 -28.63 -2.54
N HIS A 148 7.09 -28.64 -1.68
CA HIS A 148 8.37 -29.27 -1.96
C HIS A 148 8.25 -30.79 -2.10
N PHE A 149 7.45 -31.44 -1.25
CA PHE A 149 7.15 -32.87 -1.36
C PHE A 149 6.55 -33.20 -2.73
N LEU A 150 5.66 -32.35 -3.24
CA LEU A 150 5.08 -32.45 -4.59
C LEU A 150 6.01 -31.89 -5.69
N GLY A 151 7.24 -31.50 -5.39
CA GLY A 151 8.22 -31.05 -6.39
C GLY A 151 8.05 -29.62 -6.91
N LEU A 152 7.31 -28.76 -6.20
CA LEU A 152 7.26 -27.32 -6.47
C LEU A 152 8.25 -26.55 -5.59
N SER A 153 8.81 -25.48 -6.16
CA SER A 153 9.67 -24.54 -5.43
C SER A 153 8.84 -23.47 -4.70
N THR A 154 9.24 -23.14 -3.47
CA THR A 154 8.56 -22.15 -2.62
C THR A 154 9.56 -21.11 -2.12
N ALA A 155 9.19 -19.83 -2.18
CA ALA A 155 9.99 -18.73 -1.65
C ALA A 155 9.11 -17.75 -0.83
N CYS A 156 9.74 -16.88 -0.05
CA CYS A 156 9.05 -15.77 0.61
C CYS A 156 9.82 -14.45 0.52
N LEU A 157 9.06 -13.36 0.42
CA LEU A 157 9.55 -11.99 0.49
C LEU A 157 9.32 -11.43 1.89
N ASN A 158 10.37 -10.84 2.44
CA ASN A 158 10.33 -10.05 3.66
C ASN A 158 10.99 -8.69 3.38
N ASN A 159 10.85 -7.76 4.31
CA ASN A 159 11.58 -6.51 4.24
C ASN A 159 13.10 -6.78 4.20
N GLN A 160 13.79 -6.17 3.23
CA GLN A 160 15.24 -6.28 2.97
C GLN A 160 15.79 -7.66 2.54
N THR A 161 15.11 -8.77 2.83
CA THR A 161 15.60 -10.13 2.56
C THR A 161 14.56 -10.99 1.86
N SER A 162 15.01 -12.02 1.14
CA SER A 162 14.12 -12.98 0.49
C SER A 162 14.69 -14.37 0.73
N TYR A 163 13.81 -15.36 0.84
CA TYR A 163 14.20 -16.71 1.22
C TYR A 163 13.64 -17.74 0.24
N LEU A 164 14.41 -18.79 0.00
CA LEU A 164 13.97 -19.99 -0.70
C LEU A 164 13.84 -21.13 0.31
N TYR A 165 12.70 -21.82 0.29
CA TYR A 165 12.46 -22.97 1.15
C TYR A 165 13.30 -24.19 0.71
N THR A 166 14.01 -24.78 1.66
CA THR A 166 14.79 -26.01 1.51
C THR A 166 14.60 -26.89 2.75
N PRO A 167 14.16 -28.15 2.64
CA PRO A 167 13.86 -28.97 3.82
C PRO A 167 15.14 -29.48 4.50
N ASN A 168 15.62 -28.76 5.52
CA ASN A 168 16.77 -29.15 6.36
C ASN A 168 16.35 -29.72 7.72
N LYS A 169 15.18 -29.31 8.22
CA LYS A 169 14.60 -29.70 9.50
C LYS A 169 13.09 -29.86 9.37
N ILE A 170 12.53 -30.83 10.10
CA ILE A 170 11.08 -31.01 10.17
C ILE A 170 10.53 -29.93 11.09
N ASP A 171 9.49 -29.22 10.63
CA ASP A 171 8.83 -28.17 11.40
C ASP A 171 8.25 -28.74 12.71
N GLY A 172 8.57 -28.10 13.83
CA GLY A 172 8.14 -28.55 15.15
C GLY A 172 6.68 -28.21 15.47
N ASP A 173 6.17 -27.08 15.00
CA ASP A 173 4.80 -26.62 15.19
C ASP A 173 4.38 -25.53 14.18
N GLU A 174 3.14 -25.02 14.32
CA GLU A 174 2.51 -24.03 13.43
C GLU A 174 2.89 -22.57 13.76
N VAL A 175 3.85 -22.35 14.66
CA VAL A 175 4.18 -21.03 15.23
C VAL A 175 5.65 -20.70 15.07
N SER A 176 6.53 -21.68 15.28
CA SER A 176 7.96 -21.59 15.12
C SER A 176 8.35 -21.56 13.64
N ILE A 177 9.47 -20.88 13.39
CA ILE A 177 10.07 -20.80 12.07
C ILE A 177 11.41 -21.51 12.18
N GLU A 178 11.56 -22.61 11.44
CA GLU A 178 12.83 -23.33 11.35
C GLU A 178 13.71 -22.58 10.35
N GLU A 179 14.51 -21.63 10.83
CA GLU A 179 15.36 -20.76 10.02
C GLU A 179 16.31 -21.55 9.10
N GLU A 180 16.73 -22.74 9.51
CA GLU A 180 17.56 -23.62 8.68
C GLU A 180 16.86 -24.04 7.38
N ASN A 181 15.53 -23.99 7.33
CA ASN A 181 14.78 -24.30 6.12
C ASN A 181 14.71 -23.14 5.12
N LEU A 182 15.21 -21.96 5.46
CA LEU A 182 15.04 -20.74 4.68
C LEU A 182 16.41 -20.18 4.28
N ILE A 183 16.79 -20.40 3.02
CA ILE A 183 18.06 -19.94 2.49
C ILE A 183 17.87 -18.55 1.89
N GLU A 184 18.67 -17.58 2.30
CA GLU A 184 18.65 -16.23 1.71
C GLU A 184 18.99 -16.28 0.22
N VAL A 185 18.17 -15.60 -0.58
CA VAL A 185 18.31 -15.48 -2.03
C VAL A 185 17.99 -14.05 -2.46
N SER A 186 18.39 -13.69 -3.69
CA SER A 186 17.97 -12.41 -4.26
C SER A 186 16.46 -12.38 -4.53
N ARG A 187 15.84 -11.19 -4.54
CA ARG A 187 14.42 -11.03 -4.92
C ARG A 187 14.13 -11.66 -6.29
N ALA A 188 15.00 -11.44 -7.28
CA ALA A 188 14.85 -12.00 -8.61
C ALA A 188 14.87 -13.54 -8.62
N GLU A 189 15.57 -14.19 -7.68
CA GLU A 189 15.52 -15.65 -7.51
C GLU A 189 14.23 -16.09 -6.81
N ALA A 190 13.78 -15.36 -5.79
CA ALA A 190 12.51 -15.65 -5.11
C ALA A 190 11.32 -15.62 -6.09
N TYR A 191 11.24 -14.63 -6.99
CA TYR A 191 10.18 -14.55 -8.01
C TYR A 191 10.20 -15.67 -9.06
N LYS A 192 11.30 -16.43 -9.19
CA LYS A 192 11.37 -17.60 -10.07
C LYS A 192 10.70 -18.84 -9.47
N ALA A 193 10.46 -18.86 -8.16
CA ALA A 193 9.80 -19.98 -7.51
C ALA A 193 8.37 -20.21 -8.06
N ASP A 194 7.90 -21.45 -8.03
CA ASP A 194 6.53 -21.81 -8.44
C ASP A 194 5.50 -21.11 -7.53
N VAL A 195 5.79 -21.05 -6.23
CA VAL A 195 4.99 -20.41 -5.19
C VAL A 195 5.79 -19.33 -4.47
N LEU A 196 5.22 -18.14 -4.33
CA LEU A 196 5.87 -17.02 -3.64
C LEU A 196 4.94 -16.42 -2.58
N PHE A 197 5.39 -16.44 -1.33
CA PHE A 197 4.76 -15.73 -0.22
C PHE A 197 5.32 -14.32 -0.10
N GLY A 198 4.50 -13.38 0.38
CA GLY A 198 4.95 -12.02 0.63
C GLY A 198 3.84 -11.17 1.24
N THR A 199 4.14 -9.92 1.55
CA THR A 199 3.13 -8.94 1.96
C THR A 199 2.66 -8.11 0.77
N ASN A 200 1.47 -7.53 0.87
CA ASN A 200 0.94 -6.57 -0.09
C ASN A 200 1.92 -5.42 -0.35
N ASN A 201 2.60 -4.92 0.69
CA ASN A 201 3.63 -3.89 0.59
C ASN A 201 4.79 -4.35 -0.29
N GLU A 202 5.38 -5.52 -0.02
CA GLU A 202 6.54 -6.01 -0.78
C GLU A 202 6.23 -6.18 -2.26
N PHE A 203 5.09 -6.81 -2.57
CA PHE A 203 4.63 -6.99 -3.94
C PHE A 203 4.35 -5.67 -4.65
N GLY A 204 3.69 -4.71 -3.99
CA GLY A 204 3.39 -3.42 -4.60
C GLY A 204 4.63 -2.55 -4.79
N PHE A 205 5.56 -2.54 -3.83
CA PHE A 205 6.81 -1.80 -3.97
C PHE A 205 7.76 -2.40 -5.01
N ASP A 206 7.84 -3.74 -5.12
CA ASP A 206 8.59 -4.38 -6.21
C ASP A 206 8.01 -4.01 -7.58
N TYR A 207 6.69 -3.91 -7.71
CA TYR A 207 6.05 -3.42 -8.92
C TYR A 207 6.44 -1.97 -9.23
N LEU A 208 6.42 -1.07 -8.24
CA LEU A 208 6.84 0.31 -8.45
C LEU A 208 8.33 0.40 -8.85
N ARG A 209 9.21 -0.35 -8.17
CA ARG A 209 10.64 -0.42 -8.48
C ARG A 209 10.91 -0.96 -9.89
N ASP A 210 10.21 -2.02 -10.29
CA ASP A 210 10.33 -2.61 -11.62
C ASP A 210 10.00 -1.60 -12.73
N ASN A 211 9.04 -0.71 -12.49
CA ASN A 211 8.67 0.34 -13.46
C ASN A 211 9.61 1.56 -13.43
N MET A 212 10.54 1.63 -12.47
CA MET A 212 11.62 2.61 -12.39
C MET A 212 12.98 2.04 -12.84
N ALA A 213 13.06 0.74 -13.12
CA ALA A 213 14.29 0.07 -13.54
C ALA A 213 14.85 0.68 -14.84
N GLN A 214 16.17 0.84 -14.89
CA GLN A 214 16.89 1.36 -16.07
C GLN A 214 17.28 0.23 -17.03
N ASN A 215 17.36 -1.01 -16.53
CA ASN A 215 17.72 -2.18 -17.30
C ASN A 215 16.83 -3.38 -16.95
N ARG A 216 16.58 -4.27 -17.92
CA ARG A 216 15.73 -5.45 -17.74
C ARG A 216 16.21 -6.39 -16.62
N THR A 217 17.51 -6.45 -16.37
CA THR A 217 18.11 -7.29 -15.32
C THR A 217 17.85 -6.79 -13.90
N GLN A 218 17.42 -5.54 -13.73
CA GLN A 218 17.05 -4.98 -12.42
C GLN A 218 15.61 -5.30 -12.04
N MET A 219 14.77 -5.68 -13.01
CA MET A 219 13.38 -6.06 -12.73
C MET A 219 13.34 -7.42 -12.04
N VAL A 220 12.52 -7.51 -10.99
CA VAL A 220 12.41 -8.72 -10.17
C VAL A 220 11.12 -9.48 -10.41
N GLN A 221 10.01 -8.80 -10.73
CA GLN A 221 8.72 -9.44 -10.91
C GLN A 221 8.59 -10.12 -12.28
N ARG A 222 7.85 -11.22 -12.27
CA ARG A 222 7.27 -11.85 -13.47
C ARG A 222 5.87 -11.29 -13.74
N ASP A 223 5.26 -11.73 -14.83
CA ASP A 223 3.88 -11.38 -15.14
C ASP A 223 2.92 -11.84 -14.01
N LEU A 224 1.98 -10.96 -13.64
CA LEU A 224 1.06 -11.18 -12.51
C LEU A 224 -0.04 -12.17 -12.89
N ASN A 225 0.17 -13.45 -12.54
CA ASN A 225 -0.69 -14.56 -12.96
C ASN A 225 -1.83 -14.86 -11.99
N PHE A 226 -1.52 -15.42 -10.81
CA PHE A 226 -2.52 -15.81 -9.81
C PHE A 226 -2.10 -15.32 -8.42
N ALA A 227 -3.02 -14.70 -7.70
CA ALA A 227 -2.83 -14.26 -6.32
C ALA A 227 -3.96 -14.76 -5.42
N ILE A 228 -3.60 -15.27 -4.24
CA ILE A 228 -4.51 -15.46 -3.12
C ILE A 228 -4.14 -14.46 -2.04
N VAL A 229 -5.08 -13.60 -1.67
CA VAL A 229 -4.94 -12.65 -0.57
C VAL A 229 -5.49 -13.28 0.69
N ASP A 230 -4.63 -13.65 1.63
CA ASP A 230 -5.05 -14.00 2.99
C ASP A 230 -5.56 -12.75 3.71
N GLU A 231 -6.57 -12.93 4.55
CA GLU A 231 -7.18 -11.86 5.31
C GLU A 231 -7.60 -10.67 4.38
N VAL A 232 -8.23 -11.03 3.26
CA VAL A 232 -8.54 -10.14 2.14
C VAL A 232 -9.33 -8.89 2.53
N ASP A 233 -10.14 -8.96 3.57
CA ASP A 233 -10.89 -7.83 4.10
C ASP A 233 -10.00 -6.80 4.79
N SER A 234 -8.86 -7.17 5.36
CA SER A 234 -7.93 -6.16 5.84
C SER A 234 -7.08 -5.58 4.73
N ILE A 235 -6.56 -6.40 3.83
CA ILE A 235 -5.65 -5.92 2.80
C ILE A 235 -6.40 -5.07 1.77
N LEU A 236 -7.53 -5.56 1.25
CA LEU A 236 -8.24 -4.91 0.15
C LEU A 236 -9.30 -3.88 0.59
N ILE A 237 -9.57 -3.76 1.90
CA ILE A 237 -10.54 -2.79 2.45
C ILE A 237 -9.89 -1.88 3.50
N ASP A 238 -9.23 -2.42 4.53
CA ASP A 238 -8.66 -1.58 5.60
C ASP A 238 -7.38 -0.86 5.18
N GLU A 239 -6.44 -1.59 4.59
CA GLU A 239 -5.13 -1.07 4.17
C GLU A 239 -5.22 -0.35 2.81
N ALA A 240 -6.25 -0.64 2.03
CA ALA A 240 -6.57 0.04 0.77
C ALA A 240 -6.99 1.53 0.92
N ARG A 241 -6.82 2.11 2.11
CA ARG A 241 -7.06 3.54 2.38
C ARG A 241 -5.88 4.42 1.95
N THR A 242 -4.67 3.89 2.01
CA THR A 242 -3.43 4.65 1.71
C THR A 242 -2.73 4.04 0.50
N PRO A 243 -2.35 4.84 -0.51
CA PRO A 243 -1.56 4.35 -1.63
C PRO A 243 -0.13 4.01 -1.20
N LEU A 244 0.54 3.16 -1.97
CA LEU A 244 1.97 2.95 -1.91
C LEU A 244 2.68 4.07 -2.64
N ILE A 245 3.69 4.67 -2.03
CA ILE A 245 4.43 5.82 -2.58
C ILE A 245 5.93 5.57 -2.40
N ILE A 246 6.70 5.75 -3.48
CA ILE A 246 8.16 5.89 -3.42
C ILE A 246 8.45 7.38 -3.55
N SER A 247 9.21 7.95 -2.61
CA SER A 247 9.57 9.36 -2.60
C SER A 247 11.07 9.58 -2.44
N THR A 248 11.58 10.70 -2.94
CA THR A 248 12.96 11.18 -2.71
C THR A 248 12.98 12.62 -2.23
N PRO A 249 14.02 13.05 -1.49
CA PRO A 249 14.19 14.46 -1.16
C PRO A 249 14.28 15.32 -2.42
N ASP A 250 13.48 16.37 -2.48
CA ASP A 250 13.45 17.34 -3.58
C ASP A 250 14.60 18.35 -3.46
N VAL A 251 15.13 18.81 -4.60
CA VAL A 251 16.27 19.74 -4.65
C VAL A 251 15.85 21.17 -5.01
N GLU A 252 14.69 21.36 -5.65
CA GLU A 252 14.30 22.65 -6.26
C GLU A 252 13.36 23.52 -5.39
N SER A 253 12.49 22.93 -4.57
CA SER A 253 11.45 23.63 -3.79
C SER A 253 11.95 24.70 -2.79
N THR A 254 13.16 24.57 -2.24
CA THR A 254 13.68 25.45 -1.18
C THR A 254 13.73 26.94 -1.60
N GLN A 255 14.02 27.22 -2.88
CA GLN A 255 14.13 28.60 -3.37
C GLN A 255 12.78 29.30 -3.49
N MET A 256 11.73 28.58 -3.92
CA MET A 256 10.39 29.15 -4.08
C MET A 256 9.79 29.56 -2.73
N TYR A 257 9.93 28.71 -1.70
CA TYR A 257 9.46 29.05 -0.35
C TYR A 257 10.10 30.32 0.18
N SER A 258 11.40 30.48 -0.02
CA SER A 258 12.13 31.69 0.38
C SER A 258 11.63 32.93 -0.38
N GLN A 259 11.37 32.81 -1.68
CA GLN A 259 10.86 33.91 -2.50
C GLN A 259 9.45 34.34 -2.09
N PHE A 260 8.54 33.40 -1.85
CA PHE A 260 7.18 33.69 -1.42
C PHE A 260 7.12 34.23 0.01
N ALA A 261 7.93 33.70 0.94
CA ALA A 261 8.02 34.22 2.30
C ALA A 261 8.44 35.70 2.34
N MET A 262 9.22 36.18 1.37
CA MET A 262 9.57 37.61 1.25
C MET A 262 8.46 38.49 0.67
N LEU A 263 7.59 37.93 -0.18
CA LEU A 263 6.58 38.68 -0.93
C LEU A 263 5.22 38.72 -0.22
N VAL A 264 4.78 37.59 0.35
CA VAL A 264 3.48 37.44 1.01
C VAL A 264 3.24 38.47 2.11
N PRO A 265 4.21 38.83 2.98
CA PRO A 265 3.99 39.84 4.02
C PRO A 265 3.64 41.26 3.49
N ARG A 266 3.81 41.49 2.18
CA ARG A 266 3.46 42.78 1.54
C ARG A 266 2.00 42.85 1.10
N LEU A 267 1.28 41.72 1.10
CA LEU A 267 -0.14 41.65 0.80
C LEU A 267 -0.95 42.17 1.97
N LYS A 268 -2.12 42.75 1.69
CA LYS A 268 -3.03 43.29 2.71
C LYS A 268 -4.32 42.51 2.82
N GLU A 269 -4.72 42.21 4.04
CA GLU A 269 -6.02 41.60 4.34
C GLU A 269 -7.18 42.52 3.91
N ASN A 270 -8.25 41.95 3.35
CA ASN A 270 -9.44 42.62 2.80
C ASN A 270 -9.21 43.45 1.52
N GLU A 271 -7.98 43.54 1.02
CA GLU A 271 -7.65 44.06 -0.31
C GLU A 271 -7.11 42.95 -1.21
N ASP A 272 -6.08 42.23 -0.74
CA ASP A 272 -5.29 41.26 -1.50
C ASP A 272 -5.62 39.80 -1.16
N TYR A 273 -6.16 39.55 0.04
CA TYR A 273 -6.63 38.24 0.45
C TYR A 273 -7.69 38.36 1.56
N ASN A 274 -8.49 37.30 1.71
CA ASN A 274 -9.51 37.17 2.74
C ASN A 274 -9.24 35.95 3.62
N ILE A 275 -9.61 36.05 4.89
CA ILE A 275 -9.46 34.97 5.88
C ILE A 275 -10.84 34.46 6.29
N ASP A 276 -11.00 33.14 6.36
CA ASP A 276 -12.10 32.50 7.07
C ASP A 276 -11.56 31.84 8.34
N GLU A 277 -11.77 32.50 9.48
CA GLU A 277 -11.32 32.03 10.80
C GLU A 277 -11.99 30.72 11.23
N LYS A 278 -13.23 30.45 10.77
CA LYS A 278 -13.94 29.21 11.13
C LYS A 278 -13.41 28.01 10.38
N LEU A 279 -12.98 28.21 9.14
CA LEU A 279 -12.41 27.16 8.29
C LEU A 279 -10.88 27.10 8.36
N LYS A 280 -10.23 28.02 9.09
CA LYS A 280 -8.77 28.22 9.09
C LYS A 280 -8.22 28.21 7.66
N SER A 281 -8.80 29.05 6.79
CA SER A 281 -8.39 29.14 5.38
C SER A 281 -8.15 30.60 4.97
N ALA A 282 -7.15 30.82 4.13
CA ALA A 282 -6.87 32.11 3.51
C ALA A 282 -6.97 31.98 1.99
N MET A 283 -7.63 32.93 1.34
CA MET A 283 -7.83 32.94 -0.12
C MET A 283 -7.41 34.30 -0.70
N LEU A 284 -6.65 34.29 -1.79
CA LEU A 284 -6.28 35.52 -2.50
C LEU A 284 -7.48 36.12 -3.22
N THR A 285 -7.51 37.45 -3.30
CA THR A 285 -8.40 38.19 -4.19
C THR A 285 -7.77 38.32 -5.58
N SER A 286 -8.57 38.71 -6.58
CA SER A 286 -8.06 39.00 -7.92
C SER A 286 -6.94 40.04 -7.92
N GLU A 287 -7.05 41.05 -7.06
CA GLU A 287 -6.07 42.11 -6.87
C GLU A 287 -4.76 41.59 -6.24
N GLY A 288 -4.85 40.65 -5.29
CA GLY A 288 -3.69 39.99 -4.71
C GLY A 288 -2.94 39.12 -5.71
N ILE A 289 -3.67 38.42 -6.58
CA ILE A 289 -3.12 37.62 -7.68
C ILE A 289 -2.33 38.49 -8.66
N GLU A 290 -2.92 39.60 -9.13
CA GLU A 290 -2.27 40.51 -10.08
C GLU A 290 -0.98 41.14 -9.49
N LYS A 291 -0.97 41.48 -8.20
CA LYS A 291 0.24 41.97 -7.51
C LYS A 291 1.34 40.92 -7.48
N MET A 292 1.00 39.67 -7.17
CA MET A 292 1.95 38.57 -7.11
C MET A 292 2.54 38.26 -8.49
N GLU A 293 1.71 38.23 -9.54
CA GLU A 293 2.15 38.08 -10.94
C GLU A 293 3.20 39.13 -11.31
N LYS A 294 2.90 40.40 -10.99
CA LYS A 294 3.78 41.53 -11.28
C LYS A 294 5.10 41.47 -10.50
N TRP A 295 5.09 41.08 -9.23
CA TRP A 295 6.30 40.98 -8.42
C TRP A 295 7.19 39.81 -8.81
N LEU A 296 6.59 38.70 -9.24
CA LEU A 296 7.30 37.52 -9.72
C LEU A 296 7.76 37.66 -11.18
N GLY A 297 7.24 38.65 -11.91
CA GLY A 297 7.54 38.84 -13.33
C GLY A 297 6.96 37.73 -14.20
N ILE A 298 5.92 37.05 -13.72
CA ILE A 298 5.22 35.97 -14.41
C ILE A 298 3.86 36.48 -14.90
N GLY A 299 3.41 36.01 -16.07
CA GLY A 299 2.02 36.21 -16.51
C GLY A 299 1.05 35.42 -15.64
N ASN A 300 -0.10 35.02 -16.20
CA ASN A 300 -1.16 34.35 -15.44
C ASN A 300 -0.65 33.14 -14.62
N ILE A 301 -0.83 33.14 -13.29
CA ILE A 301 -0.38 32.06 -12.39
C ILE A 301 -1.18 30.75 -12.55
N TYR A 302 -2.38 30.81 -13.14
CA TYR A 302 -3.24 29.64 -13.38
C TYR A 302 -3.01 28.96 -14.74
N GLU A 303 -1.95 29.32 -15.46
CA GLU A 303 -1.51 28.58 -16.64
C GLU A 303 -0.95 27.20 -16.26
N THR A 304 -1.14 26.21 -17.13
CA THR A 304 -0.87 24.78 -16.87
C THR A 304 0.56 24.46 -16.40
N ASN A 305 1.54 25.32 -16.72
CA ASN A 305 2.95 25.14 -16.33
C ASN A 305 3.35 25.88 -15.03
N LYS A 306 2.41 26.52 -14.32
CA LYS A 306 2.67 27.35 -13.12
C LYS A 306 1.87 26.94 -11.90
N VAL A 307 1.22 25.78 -11.91
CA VAL A 307 0.39 25.27 -10.81
C VAL A 307 1.18 25.18 -9.48
N SER A 308 2.49 24.86 -9.55
CA SER A 308 3.36 24.84 -8.37
C SER A 308 3.49 26.22 -7.69
N TYR A 309 3.48 27.33 -8.44
CA TYR A 309 3.54 28.68 -7.88
C TYR A 309 2.29 28.99 -7.04
N VAL A 310 1.12 28.56 -7.50
CA VAL A 310 -0.14 28.75 -6.76
C VAL A 310 -0.08 28.01 -5.43
N HIS A 311 0.36 26.75 -5.44
CA HIS A 311 0.50 25.97 -4.21
C HIS A 311 1.46 26.63 -3.21
N HIS A 312 2.69 26.96 -3.63
CA HIS A 312 3.69 27.57 -2.74
C HIS A 312 3.23 28.94 -2.21
N LEU A 313 2.56 29.74 -3.05
CA LEU A 313 1.97 31.01 -2.65
C LEU A 313 0.87 30.83 -1.60
N GLU A 314 -0.04 29.87 -1.81
CA GLU A 314 -1.11 29.57 -0.85
C GLU A 314 -0.55 29.08 0.48
N GLN A 315 0.45 28.20 0.46
CA GLN A 315 1.08 27.71 1.70
C GLN A 315 1.84 28.82 2.43
N ALA A 316 2.54 29.70 1.70
CA ALA A 316 3.18 30.88 2.27
C ALA A 316 2.15 31.86 2.86
N LEU A 317 1.01 32.07 2.20
CA LEU A 317 -0.08 32.89 2.71
C LEU A 317 -0.68 32.29 3.99
N LYS A 318 -0.99 30.99 3.99
CA LYS A 318 -1.48 30.28 5.18
C LYS A 318 -0.48 30.37 6.32
N ALA A 319 0.80 30.07 6.08
CA ALA A 319 1.87 30.15 7.07
C ALA A 319 1.97 31.55 7.70
N ASN A 320 1.86 32.60 6.88
CA ASN A 320 1.99 33.97 7.35
C ASN A 320 0.76 34.45 8.14
N VAL A 321 -0.44 34.04 7.72
CA VAL A 321 -1.69 34.64 8.18
C VAL A 321 -2.41 33.81 9.24
N LEU A 322 -2.30 32.48 9.20
CA LEU A 322 -3.07 31.57 10.06
C LEU A 322 -2.26 30.91 11.16
N PHE A 323 -0.93 30.89 11.05
CA PHE A 323 -0.05 30.20 11.98
C PHE A 323 0.85 31.21 12.68
N GLU A 324 0.76 31.27 14.00
CA GLU A 324 1.46 32.24 14.85
C GLU A 324 2.59 31.57 15.63
N LEU A 325 3.77 32.22 15.65
CA LEU A 325 4.89 31.87 16.51
C LEU A 325 4.47 32.00 17.99
N ASP A 326 4.92 31.06 18.83
CA ASP A 326 4.61 30.91 20.25
C ASP A 326 3.16 30.51 20.58
N LYS A 327 2.36 30.17 19.56
CA LYS A 327 0.99 29.68 19.73
C LYS A 327 0.73 28.38 18.99
N ASP A 328 0.98 28.37 17.68
CA ASP A 328 0.78 27.18 16.84
C ASP A 328 2.08 26.38 16.70
N TYR A 329 3.23 27.06 16.74
CA TYR A 329 4.57 26.47 16.70
C TYR A 329 5.59 27.32 17.47
N VAL A 330 6.74 26.76 17.79
CA VAL A 330 7.91 27.43 18.36
C VAL A 330 9.16 27.10 17.56
N ILE A 331 10.22 27.90 17.69
CA ILE A 331 11.54 27.63 17.11
C ILE A 331 12.44 27.09 18.22
N GLU A 332 12.87 25.83 18.11
CA GLU A 332 13.77 25.19 19.08
C GLU A 332 14.90 24.47 18.35
N GLY A 333 16.15 24.70 18.75
CA GLY A 333 17.32 24.07 18.10
C GLY A 333 17.56 24.48 16.64
N GLY A 334 16.91 25.54 16.16
CA GLY A 334 16.93 25.92 14.74
C GLY A 334 15.93 25.14 13.88
N GLU A 335 14.92 24.50 14.47
CA GLU A 335 13.82 23.82 13.77
C GLU A 335 12.44 24.32 14.26
N ILE A 336 11.42 24.14 13.42
CA ILE A 336 10.02 24.43 13.77
C ILE A 336 9.41 23.25 14.53
N VAL A 337 8.95 23.48 15.76
CA VAL A 337 8.29 22.48 16.60
C VAL A 337 6.83 22.88 16.84
N ILE A 338 5.90 21.98 16.49
CA ILE A 338 4.45 22.24 16.60
C ILE A 338 4.04 22.26 18.07
N VAL A 339 3.18 23.21 18.44
CA VAL A 339 2.55 23.30 19.77
C VAL A 339 1.15 22.71 19.70
N ASP A 340 0.82 21.82 20.64
CA ASP A 340 -0.54 21.29 20.76
C ASP A 340 -1.49 22.37 21.30
N GLU A 341 -2.52 22.71 20.51
CA GLU A 341 -3.46 23.81 20.79
C GLU A 341 -4.19 23.68 22.14
N PHE A 342 -4.37 22.48 22.67
CA PHE A 342 -5.13 22.24 23.89
C PHE A 342 -4.25 22.14 25.13
N THR A 343 -3.03 21.63 24.98
CA THR A 343 -2.14 21.31 26.11
C THR A 343 -0.92 22.22 26.20
N GLY A 344 -0.62 23.00 25.16
CA GLY A 344 0.58 23.83 25.05
C GLY A 344 1.88 23.01 25.02
N ARG A 345 1.78 21.70 24.79
CA ARG A 345 2.95 20.80 24.75
C ARG A 345 3.61 20.87 23.39
N LEU A 346 4.94 20.89 23.39
CA LEU A 346 5.75 20.75 22.20
C LEU A 346 5.63 19.33 21.63
N MET A 347 5.46 19.22 20.32
CA MET A 347 5.32 17.96 19.58
C MET A 347 6.54 17.75 18.65
N PRO A 348 7.72 17.43 19.20
CA PRO A 348 8.92 17.18 18.40
C PRO A 348 8.71 16.01 17.44
N GLY A 349 9.27 16.12 16.23
CA GLY A 349 9.14 15.12 15.16
C GLY A 349 7.80 15.12 14.42
N ARG A 350 6.88 16.05 14.72
CA ARG A 350 5.68 16.29 13.90
C ARG A 350 5.90 17.47 12.98
N ARG A 351 5.37 17.36 11.76
CA ARG A 351 5.45 18.37 10.70
C ARG A 351 4.07 18.67 10.15
N TYR A 352 3.90 19.90 9.67
CA TYR A 352 2.72 20.25 8.87
C TYR A 352 2.89 19.65 7.46
N SER A 353 1.78 19.22 6.85
CA SER A 353 1.77 18.59 5.53
C SER A 353 1.72 19.63 4.40
N GLU A 354 1.84 19.17 3.15
CA GLU A 354 1.56 19.97 1.94
C GLU A 354 2.40 21.24 1.84
N GLY A 355 3.69 21.18 2.16
CA GLY A 355 4.59 22.32 2.05
C GLY A 355 4.39 23.43 3.08
N LEU A 356 3.38 23.33 3.95
CA LEU A 356 3.09 24.33 4.98
C LEU A 356 4.23 24.42 6.00
N HIS A 357 4.86 23.29 6.35
CA HIS A 357 5.96 23.29 7.30
C HIS A 357 7.17 24.05 6.71
N GLN A 358 7.47 23.81 5.44
CA GLN A 358 8.51 24.49 4.68
C GLN A 358 8.20 25.99 4.53
N ALA A 359 6.94 26.35 4.30
CA ALA A 359 6.50 27.73 4.26
C ALA A 359 6.67 28.44 5.61
N ILE A 360 6.42 27.76 6.74
CA ILE A 360 6.68 28.29 8.08
C ILE A 360 8.19 28.39 8.35
N GLU A 361 8.98 27.38 7.97
CA GLU A 361 10.44 27.43 8.05
C GLU A 361 10.97 28.65 7.28
N ALA A 362 10.50 28.88 6.06
CA ALA A 362 10.89 30.03 5.24
C ALA A 362 10.43 31.37 5.83
N LYS A 363 9.20 31.44 6.37
CA LYS A 363 8.65 32.63 7.05
C LYS A 363 9.54 33.05 8.21
N GLU A 364 9.99 32.10 9.02
CA GLU A 364 10.80 32.35 10.22
C GLU A 364 12.31 32.42 9.95
N ASN A 365 12.74 32.35 8.68
CA ASN A 365 14.15 32.26 8.28
C ASN A 365 14.90 31.08 8.91
N VAL A 366 14.21 29.97 9.12
CA VAL A 366 14.77 28.66 9.50
C VAL A 366 15.24 27.92 8.23
N GLU A 367 16.23 27.03 8.36
CA GLU A 367 16.67 26.19 7.24
C GLU A 367 15.49 25.34 6.73
N VAL A 368 15.03 25.66 5.50
CA VAL A 368 13.90 24.96 4.89
C VAL A 368 14.33 23.55 4.53
N GLN A 369 13.73 22.57 5.20
CA GLN A 369 14.02 21.18 4.91
C GLN A 369 13.37 20.75 3.60
N ARG A 370 14.11 19.98 2.81
CA ARG A 370 13.68 19.52 1.48
C ARG A 370 12.35 18.76 1.55
N GLU A 371 11.45 19.05 0.62
CA GLU A 371 10.23 18.29 0.47
C GLU A 371 10.51 16.86 0.02
N SER A 372 9.58 15.95 0.27
CA SER A 372 9.62 14.62 -0.32
C SER A 372 8.82 14.63 -1.62
N ARG A 373 9.49 14.39 -2.75
CA ARG A 373 8.89 14.30 -4.07
C ARG A 373 8.47 12.88 -4.40
N THR A 374 7.26 12.69 -4.93
CA THR A 374 6.74 11.37 -5.32
C THR A 374 7.37 10.91 -6.65
N LEU A 375 8.14 9.81 -6.62
CA LEU A 375 8.70 9.16 -7.82
C LEU A 375 7.68 8.23 -8.49
N ALA A 376 6.96 7.46 -7.68
CA ALA A 376 6.01 6.48 -8.16
C ALA A 376 4.95 6.22 -7.09
N THR A 377 3.72 5.98 -7.52
CA THR A 377 2.59 5.70 -6.62
C THR A 377 1.63 4.70 -7.23
N ILE A 378 0.99 3.87 -6.41
CA ILE A 378 -0.12 2.97 -6.80
C ILE A 378 -1.01 2.64 -5.60
N THR A 379 -2.32 2.56 -5.80
CA THR A 379 -3.24 2.02 -4.79
C THR A 379 -3.25 0.49 -4.79
N PHE A 380 -3.49 -0.14 -3.64
CA PHE A 380 -3.67 -1.60 -3.59
C PHE A 380 -4.80 -2.07 -4.51
N GLN A 381 -5.88 -1.29 -4.60
CA GLN A 381 -6.99 -1.54 -5.52
C GLN A 381 -6.48 -1.77 -6.95
N ASN A 382 -5.72 -0.82 -7.49
CA ASN A 382 -5.26 -0.89 -8.87
C ASN A 382 -4.14 -1.91 -9.05
N TYR A 383 -3.25 -2.09 -8.07
CA TYR A 383 -2.24 -3.15 -8.13
C TYR A 383 -2.86 -4.55 -8.24
N PHE A 384 -3.80 -4.89 -7.35
CA PHE A 384 -4.40 -6.23 -7.34
C PHE A 384 -5.32 -6.49 -8.54
N ARG A 385 -5.91 -5.45 -9.15
CA ARG A 385 -6.69 -5.56 -10.40
C ARG A 385 -5.84 -5.99 -11.61
N MET A 386 -4.51 -5.89 -11.53
CA MET A 386 -3.61 -6.29 -12.62
C MET A 386 -3.37 -7.80 -12.70
N TYR A 387 -3.67 -8.56 -11.63
CA TYR A 387 -3.52 -10.02 -11.65
C TYR A 387 -4.51 -10.66 -12.62
N ALA A 388 -4.03 -11.61 -13.43
CA ALA A 388 -4.90 -12.34 -14.37
C ALA A 388 -6.01 -13.12 -13.65
N LYS A 389 -5.73 -13.60 -12.43
CA LYS A 389 -6.73 -14.15 -11.51
C LYS A 389 -6.41 -13.76 -10.07
N LEU A 390 -7.40 -13.19 -9.39
CA LEU A 390 -7.31 -12.78 -7.98
C LEU A 390 -8.32 -13.58 -7.18
N ALA A 391 -7.92 -14.06 -6.00
CA ALA A 391 -8.78 -14.72 -5.03
C ALA A 391 -8.44 -14.24 -3.63
N GLY A 392 -9.32 -14.51 -2.66
CA GLY A 392 -9.06 -14.13 -1.28
C GLY A 392 -9.72 -15.04 -0.27
N MET A 393 -9.17 -15.09 0.93
CA MET A 393 -9.75 -15.84 2.05
C MET A 393 -9.83 -14.96 3.29
N THR A 394 -10.89 -15.10 4.06
CA THR A 394 -11.07 -14.40 5.34
C THR A 394 -12.22 -15.03 6.12
N GLY A 395 -12.37 -14.69 7.40
CA GLY A 395 -13.54 -15.07 8.20
C GLY A 395 -14.74 -14.12 8.09
N THR A 396 -14.57 -12.95 7.46
CA THR A 396 -15.53 -11.84 7.58
C THR A 396 -15.66 -10.97 6.31
N ALA A 397 -15.92 -11.57 5.15
CA ALA A 397 -16.03 -10.85 3.87
C ALA A 397 -17.46 -10.44 3.47
N LEU A 398 -18.48 -11.17 3.91
CA LEU A 398 -19.86 -11.05 3.42
C LEU A 398 -20.45 -9.66 3.64
N THR A 399 -20.08 -9.01 4.75
CA THR A 399 -20.48 -7.62 5.05
C THR A 399 -19.96 -6.60 4.03
N SER A 400 -18.85 -6.91 3.35
CA SER A 400 -18.19 -6.06 2.36
C SER A 400 -18.28 -6.63 0.95
N ALA A 401 -19.14 -7.62 0.70
CA ALA A 401 -19.27 -8.31 -0.59
C ALA A 401 -19.59 -7.35 -1.75
N GLU A 402 -20.39 -6.32 -1.50
CA GLU A 402 -20.71 -5.30 -2.51
C GLU A 402 -19.46 -4.52 -2.95
N GLU A 403 -18.60 -4.15 -1.99
CA GLU A 403 -17.35 -3.43 -2.26
C GLU A 403 -16.37 -4.31 -3.03
N PHE A 404 -16.19 -5.57 -2.61
CA PHE A 404 -15.35 -6.54 -3.32
C PHE A 404 -15.77 -6.72 -4.78
N HIS A 405 -17.08 -6.84 -5.03
CA HIS A 405 -17.59 -6.99 -6.38
C HIS A 405 -17.44 -5.69 -7.20
N LYS A 406 -17.76 -4.53 -6.62
CA LYS A 406 -17.66 -3.25 -7.34
C LYS A 406 -16.23 -2.94 -7.77
N VAL A 407 -15.27 -3.09 -6.85
CA VAL A 407 -13.86 -2.71 -7.05
C VAL A 407 -13.06 -3.79 -7.76
N TYR A 408 -13.13 -5.04 -7.27
CA TYR A 408 -12.25 -6.13 -7.69
C TYR A 408 -12.93 -7.20 -8.55
N LYS A 409 -14.26 -7.10 -8.75
CA LYS A 409 -15.07 -8.14 -9.40
C LYS A 409 -15.02 -9.50 -8.68
N LEU A 410 -14.73 -9.48 -7.38
CA LEU A 410 -14.70 -10.68 -6.55
C LEU A 410 -16.07 -10.96 -5.93
N GLU A 411 -16.59 -12.16 -6.14
CA GLU A 411 -17.76 -12.67 -5.43
C GLU A 411 -17.36 -13.28 -4.09
N VAL A 412 -18.18 -13.14 -3.06
CA VAL A 412 -17.96 -13.75 -1.74
C VAL A 412 -18.85 -14.97 -1.58
N ILE A 413 -18.26 -16.12 -1.26
CA ILE A 413 -18.96 -17.36 -0.95
C ILE A 413 -18.70 -17.75 0.51
N GLU A 414 -19.77 -17.84 1.31
CA GLU A 414 -19.68 -18.34 2.68
C GLU A 414 -19.55 -19.87 2.68
N ILE A 415 -18.43 -20.35 3.21
CA ILE A 415 -18.12 -21.78 3.31
C ILE A 415 -18.72 -22.32 4.60
N PRO A 416 -19.48 -23.44 4.57
CA PRO A 416 -19.96 -24.10 5.78
C PRO A 416 -18.81 -24.51 6.70
N THR A 417 -18.99 -24.37 8.01
CA THR A 417 -18.00 -24.84 8.99
C THR A 417 -17.94 -26.35 9.02
N ASN A 418 -16.74 -26.92 9.27
CA ASN A 418 -16.55 -28.37 9.40
C ASN A 418 -17.38 -28.95 10.55
N GLN A 419 -17.43 -28.24 11.67
CA GLN A 419 -18.23 -28.58 12.84
C GLN A 419 -19.24 -27.46 13.14
N PRO A 420 -20.43 -27.77 13.71
CA PRO A 420 -21.38 -26.75 14.13
C PRO A 420 -20.79 -25.84 15.22
N LEU A 421 -21.06 -24.53 15.14
CA LEU A 421 -20.60 -23.55 16.11
C LEU A 421 -21.27 -23.76 17.48
N ALA A 422 -20.49 -24.06 18.52
CA ALA A 422 -20.96 -24.22 19.91
C ALA A 422 -20.75 -22.97 20.79
N ARG A 423 -20.19 -21.89 20.22
CA ARG A 423 -19.93 -20.63 20.90
C ARG A 423 -21.23 -19.91 21.27
N THR A 424 -21.28 -19.34 22.48
CA THR A 424 -22.36 -18.47 22.92
C THR A 424 -21.95 -17.00 22.84
N ASP A 425 -22.55 -16.27 21.90
CA ASP A 425 -22.38 -14.81 21.79
C ASP A 425 -23.41 -14.10 22.67
N ARG A 426 -22.94 -13.54 23.79
CA ARG A 426 -23.80 -12.78 24.72
C ARG A 426 -24.04 -11.36 24.20
N LYS A 427 -25.15 -10.76 24.63
CA LYS A 427 -25.54 -9.39 24.25
C LYS A 427 -24.70 -8.37 24.97
N ASP A 428 -24.42 -7.25 24.31
CA ASP A 428 -23.62 -6.15 24.85
C ASP A 428 -24.12 -5.66 26.20
N VAL A 429 -23.17 -5.42 27.09
CA VAL A 429 -23.41 -4.79 28.37
C VAL A 429 -23.01 -3.33 28.27
N ILE A 430 -23.97 -2.42 28.45
CA ILE A 430 -23.76 -0.99 28.26
C ILE A 430 -23.68 -0.30 29.63
N TYR A 431 -22.66 0.54 29.80
CA TYR A 431 -22.38 1.34 30.98
C TYR A 431 -22.51 2.83 30.67
N LYS A 432 -22.77 3.61 31.71
CA LYS A 432 -22.85 5.06 31.58
C LYS A 432 -21.47 5.70 31.44
N THR A 433 -20.48 5.20 32.20
CA THR A 433 -19.12 5.74 32.25
C THR A 433 -18.07 4.70 31.87
N GLU A 434 -16.93 5.17 31.34
CA GLU A 434 -15.79 4.32 31.02
C GLU A 434 -15.21 3.64 32.27
N GLU A 435 -15.23 4.33 33.43
CA GLU A 435 -14.81 3.76 34.72
C GLU A 435 -15.71 2.59 35.15
N GLY A 436 -17.03 2.75 35.11
CA GLY A 436 -17.99 1.69 35.43
C GLY A 436 -17.81 0.46 34.54
N LYS A 437 -17.61 0.69 33.24
CA LYS A 437 -17.29 -0.34 32.24
C LYS A 437 -16.04 -1.15 32.62
N PHE A 438 -14.91 -0.49 32.87
CA PHE A 438 -13.65 -1.17 33.17
C PHE A 438 -13.70 -1.92 34.50
N ASN A 439 -14.34 -1.35 35.52
CA ASN A 439 -14.51 -2.03 36.81
C ASN A 439 -15.30 -3.33 36.66
N ALA A 440 -16.43 -3.30 35.94
CA ALA A 440 -17.23 -4.50 35.72
C ALA A 440 -16.51 -5.54 34.85
N LEU A 441 -15.77 -5.10 33.83
CA LEU A 441 -14.95 -5.98 33.00
C LEU A 441 -13.88 -6.69 33.83
N ILE A 442 -13.19 -5.98 34.73
CA ILE A 442 -12.15 -6.56 35.59
C ILE A 442 -12.74 -7.61 36.53
N GLU A 443 -13.88 -7.34 37.15
CA GLU A 443 -14.55 -8.32 38.02
C GLU A 443 -14.95 -9.58 37.22
N GLU A 444 -15.36 -9.42 35.96
CA GLU A 444 -15.65 -10.55 35.06
C GLU A 444 -14.39 -11.37 34.72
N VAL A 445 -13.27 -10.71 34.44
CA VAL A 445 -11.96 -11.36 34.21
C VAL A 445 -11.55 -12.14 35.46
N ILE A 446 -11.61 -11.52 36.64
CA ILE A 446 -11.25 -12.17 37.92
C ILE A 446 -12.14 -13.39 38.17
N ARG A 447 -13.45 -13.27 37.95
CA ARG A 447 -14.41 -14.37 38.12
C ARG A 447 -14.11 -15.54 37.19
N SER A 448 -13.76 -15.25 35.94
CA SER A 448 -13.44 -16.25 34.92
C SER A 448 -12.11 -16.93 35.20
N HIS A 449 -11.07 -16.14 35.52
CA HIS A 449 -9.75 -16.62 35.91
C HIS A 449 -9.82 -17.55 37.14
N LYS A 450 -10.59 -17.20 38.18
CA LYS A 450 -10.80 -18.06 39.37
C LYS A 450 -11.45 -19.40 39.03
N LYS A 451 -12.26 -19.48 37.97
CA LYS A 451 -12.85 -20.72 37.45
C LYS A 451 -11.92 -21.50 36.53
N GLY A 452 -10.74 -20.95 36.21
CA GLY A 452 -9.78 -21.52 35.26
C GLY A 452 -10.14 -21.25 33.80
N ILE A 453 -11.12 -20.39 33.51
CA ILE A 453 -11.53 -20.05 32.14
C ILE A 453 -10.47 -19.11 31.55
N PRO A 454 -9.84 -19.44 30.39
CA PRO A 454 -8.96 -18.50 29.71
C PRO A 454 -9.74 -17.31 29.16
N VAL A 455 -9.16 -16.12 29.29
CA VAL A 455 -9.77 -14.86 28.87
C VAL A 455 -8.86 -14.13 27.89
N LEU A 456 -9.42 -13.77 26.74
CA LEU A 456 -8.80 -12.83 25.80
C LEU A 456 -9.60 -11.54 25.78
N VAL A 457 -8.95 -10.43 26.15
CA VAL A 457 -9.55 -9.10 26.16
C VAL A 457 -9.07 -8.32 24.94
N GLY A 458 -9.97 -7.99 24.03
CA GLY A 458 -9.70 -7.17 22.85
C GLY A 458 -9.98 -5.68 23.11
N THR A 459 -8.99 -4.84 22.87
CA THR A 459 -9.07 -3.38 22.98
C THR A 459 -8.82 -2.71 21.62
N ILE A 460 -9.13 -1.43 21.48
CA ILE A 460 -8.93 -0.68 20.22
C ILE A 460 -7.62 0.12 20.21
N ALA A 461 -7.07 0.45 21.39
CA ALA A 461 -5.94 1.37 21.54
C ALA A 461 -4.92 0.85 22.55
N ILE A 462 -3.63 1.13 22.28
CA ILE A 462 -2.51 0.66 23.11
C ILE A 462 -2.63 1.24 24.53
N GLU A 463 -3.03 2.50 24.65
CA GLU A 463 -3.23 3.18 25.92
C GLU A 463 -4.26 2.46 26.79
N LYS A 464 -5.34 1.96 26.18
CA LYS A 464 -6.40 1.20 26.88
C LYS A 464 -5.93 -0.18 27.29
N SER A 465 -5.13 -0.86 26.44
CA SER A 465 -4.48 -2.12 26.80
C SER A 465 -3.56 -1.97 28.02
N GLU A 466 -2.70 -0.96 28.03
CA GLU A 466 -1.78 -0.69 29.13
C GLU A 466 -2.51 -0.28 30.41
N TYR A 467 -3.56 0.53 30.28
CA TYR A 467 -4.42 0.92 31.40
C TYR A 467 -5.09 -0.31 32.03
N LEU A 468 -5.73 -1.15 31.22
CA LEU A 468 -6.37 -2.38 31.70
C LEU A 468 -5.34 -3.33 32.33
N ALA A 469 -4.17 -3.49 31.72
CA ALA A 469 -3.09 -4.27 32.28
C ALA A 469 -2.71 -3.74 33.67
N ALA A 470 -2.49 -2.43 33.83
CA ALA A 470 -2.16 -1.84 35.13
C ALA A 470 -3.22 -2.15 36.20
N LEU A 471 -4.51 -2.08 35.84
CA LEU A 471 -5.60 -2.42 36.76
C LEU A 471 -5.62 -3.90 37.16
N LEU A 472 -5.46 -4.82 36.21
CA LEU A 472 -5.34 -6.26 36.50
C LEU A 472 -4.13 -6.56 37.40
N LYS A 473 -3.04 -5.78 37.32
CA LYS A 473 -1.85 -5.93 38.19
C LYS A 473 -2.16 -5.63 39.63
N LYS A 474 -2.87 -4.53 39.84
CA LYS A 474 -3.28 -4.09 41.18
C LYS A 474 -4.18 -5.13 41.84
N ARG A 475 -4.89 -5.94 41.05
CA ARG A 475 -5.75 -7.04 41.51
C ARG A 475 -5.04 -8.40 41.58
N GLY A 476 -3.73 -8.47 41.32
CA GLY A 476 -2.93 -9.69 41.43
C GLY A 476 -3.13 -10.70 40.30
N ILE A 477 -3.66 -10.28 39.15
CA ILE A 477 -3.85 -11.14 37.97
C ILE A 477 -2.65 -11.01 37.04
N GLU A 478 -1.94 -12.13 36.86
CA GLU A 478 -0.94 -12.28 35.80
C GLU A 478 -1.61 -12.25 34.43
N ARG A 479 -1.00 -11.53 33.48
CA ARG A 479 -1.52 -11.38 32.13
C ARG A 479 -0.41 -11.03 31.18
N GLU A 480 -0.64 -11.38 29.93
CA GLU A 480 0.17 -10.96 28.80
C GLU A 480 -0.51 -9.81 28.05
N VAL A 481 0.30 -8.95 27.41
CA VAL A 481 -0.19 -7.79 26.65
C VAL A 481 0.45 -7.80 25.26
N LEU A 482 -0.41 -7.66 24.23
CA LEU A 482 -0.03 -7.72 22.83
C LEU A 482 -0.39 -6.40 22.15
N ASN A 483 0.62 -5.76 21.57
CA ASN A 483 0.53 -4.39 21.06
C ASN A 483 0.94 -4.28 19.58
N ALA A 484 0.94 -5.39 18.84
CA ALA A 484 1.34 -5.47 17.43
C ALA A 484 2.77 -4.94 17.14
N LYS A 485 3.72 -5.17 18.06
CA LYS A 485 5.11 -4.71 17.93
C LYS A 485 6.09 -5.80 17.51
N ASN A 486 5.90 -7.02 18.02
CA ASN A 486 6.75 -8.16 17.67
C ASN A 486 5.86 -9.37 17.39
N HIS A 487 5.57 -9.59 16.12
CA HIS A 487 4.59 -10.59 15.68
C HIS A 487 4.96 -12.02 16.09
N GLU A 488 6.24 -12.38 16.05
CA GLU A 488 6.71 -13.72 16.42
C GLU A 488 6.50 -13.99 17.92
N ARG A 489 6.96 -13.07 18.78
CA ARG A 489 6.73 -13.19 20.23
C ARG A 489 5.25 -13.17 20.57
N GLU A 490 4.48 -12.32 19.89
CA GLU A 490 3.03 -12.24 20.10
C GLU A 490 2.32 -13.53 19.67
N ALA A 491 2.75 -14.17 18.59
CA ALA A 491 2.24 -15.46 18.14
C ALA A 491 2.48 -16.55 19.20
N GLN A 492 3.69 -16.61 19.79
CA GLN A 492 3.99 -17.54 20.88
C GLN A 492 3.11 -17.33 22.12
N ILE A 493 2.82 -16.07 22.47
CA ILE A 493 1.91 -15.75 23.57
C ILE A 493 0.48 -16.17 23.23
N ILE A 494 0.01 -15.87 22.01
CA ILE A 494 -1.35 -16.19 21.55
C ILE A 494 -1.60 -17.69 21.50
N ALA A 495 -0.63 -18.48 21.06
CA ALA A 495 -0.71 -19.93 21.05
C ALA A 495 -1.00 -20.49 22.46
N ASN A 496 -0.51 -19.81 23.50
CA ASN A 496 -0.73 -20.16 24.91
C ASN A 496 -1.93 -19.44 25.56
N ALA A 497 -2.63 -18.55 24.85
CA ALA A 497 -3.77 -17.81 25.39
C ALA A 497 -4.98 -18.70 25.71
N GLY A 498 -5.02 -19.92 25.16
CA GLY A 498 -6.07 -20.91 25.39
C GLY A 498 -5.81 -21.85 26.58
N GLN A 499 -4.74 -21.63 27.35
CA GLN A 499 -4.40 -22.45 28.51
C GLN A 499 -5.23 -22.08 29.75
N LYS A 500 -5.45 -23.05 30.64
CA LYS A 500 -6.33 -22.88 31.83
C LYS A 500 -5.90 -21.67 32.67
N GLY A 501 -6.82 -20.72 32.87
CA GLY A 501 -6.58 -19.50 33.62
C GLY A 501 -5.74 -18.43 32.92
N ALA A 502 -5.32 -18.64 31.66
CA ALA A 502 -4.58 -17.61 30.93
C ALA A 502 -5.40 -16.32 30.78
N VAL A 503 -4.74 -15.17 30.94
CA VAL A 503 -5.35 -13.85 30.70
C VAL A 503 -4.47 -13.11 29.70
N THR A 504 -5.02 -12.78 28.55
CA THR A 504 -4.30 -12.10 27.47
C THR A 504 -5.06 -10.84 27.07
N ILE A 505 -4.35 -9.73 26.93
CA ILE A 505 -4.89 -8.47 26.41
C ILE A 505 -4.31 -8.26 25.01
N ALA A 506 -5.15 -8.04 24.01
CA ALA A 506 -4.75 -7.79 22.65
C ALA A 506 -5.31 -6.47 22.14
N THR A 507 -4.44 -5.63 21.59
CA THR A 507 -4.82 -4.38 20.92
C THR A 507 -5.13 -4.65 19.45
N ASN A 508 -6.33 -4.27 18.97
CA ASN A 508 -6.83 -4.45 17.61
C ASN A 508 -6.48 -5.83 17.02
N MET A 509 -5.54 -5.83 16.08
CA MET A 509 -5.15 -6.96 15.24
C MET A 509 -3.95 -7.74 15.79
N ALA A 510 -3.50 -7.45 17.02
CA ALA A 510 -2.40 -8.17 17.64
C ALA A 510 -2.69 -9.68 17.69
N GLY A 511 -1.68 -10.50 17.39
CA GLY A 511 -1.85 -11.95 17.36
C GLY A 511 -2.71 -12.49 16.21
N ARG A 512 -2.91 -11.74 15.13
CA ARG A 512 -3.62 -12.22 13.94
C ARG A 512 -2.85 -13.34 13.24
N GLY A 513 -3.57 -14.25 12.59
CA GLY A 513 -3.00 -15.37 11.85
C GLY A 513 -2.48 -16.52 12.72
N THR A 514 -2.51 -16.38 14.06
CA THR A 514 -2.16 -17.45 15.00
C THR A 514 -3.40 -18.01 15.68
N ASP A 515 -3.48 -19.33 15.74
CA ASP A 515 -4.62 -20.03 16.26
C ASP A 515 -4.56 -20.24 17.78
N ILE A 516 -5.68 -20.02 18.49
CA ILE A 516 -5.78 -20.23 19.94
C ILE A 516 -6.38 -21.61 20.19
N LYS A 517 -5.53 -22.60 20.44
CA LYS A 517 -5.94 -23.97 20.78
C LYS A 517 -6.31 -24.04 22.27
N LEU A 518 -7.41 -24.71 22.59
CA LEU A 518 -7.82 -24.92 23.98
C LEU A 518 -6.92 -25.96 24.63
N GLY A 519 -6.32 -25.60 25.78
CA GLY A 519 -5.51 -26.52 26.58
C GLY A 519 -6.31 -27.63 27.26
N GLU A 520 -5.60 -28.54 27.92
CA GLU A 520 -6.23 -29.65 28.67
C GLU A 520 -7.15 -29.11 29.79
N GLY A 521 -8.37 -29.66 29.89
CA GLY A 521 -9.34 -29.25 30.92
C GLY A 521 -10.07 -27.93 30.66
N VAL A 522 -9.82 -27.27 29.52
CA VAL A 522 -10.39 -25.95 29.20
C VAL A 522 -11.79 -26.06 28.60
N LYS A 523 -12.08 -27.12 27.84
CA LYS A 523 -13.41 -27.35 27.25
C LYS A 523 -14.46 -27.54 28.34
N GLU A 524 -14.10 -28.23 29.43
CA GLU A 524 -14.94 -28.56 30.58
C GLU A 524 -15.31 -27.33 31.41
N VAL A 525 -14.45 -26.31 31.45
CA VAL A 525 -14.74 -25.04 32.16
C VAL A 525 -15.48 -24.02 31.29
N GLY A 526 -15.81 -24.36 30.04
CA GLY A 526 -16.61 -23.54 29.13
C GLY A 526 -15.86 -22.94 27.95
N GLY A 527 -14.60 -23.33 27.74
CA GLY A 527 -13.78 -22.88 26.61
C GLY A 527 -13.21 -21.47 26.78
N LEU A 528 -12.79 -20.87 25.66
CA LEU A 528 -12.22 -19.52 25.65
C LEU A 528 -13.30 -18.45 25.81
N PHE A 529 -13.04 -17.48 26.69
CA PHE A 529 -13.89 -16.31 26.86
C PHE A 529 -13.28 -15.08 26.21
N ILE A 530 -13.94 -14.56 25.17
CA ILE A 530 -13.58 -13.32 24.49
C ILE A 530 -14.35 -12.15 25.10
N ILE A 531 -13.62 -11.12 25.51
CA ILE A 531 -14.19 -9.86 25.99
C ILE A 531 -13.77 -8.73 25.06
N GLY A 532 -14.73 -8.05 24.43
CA GLY A 532 -14.48 -6.79 23.74
C GLY A 532 -14.67 -5.62 24.70
N THR A 533 -13.67 -4.74 24.82
CA THR A 533 -13.77 -3.57 25.71
C THR A 533 -14.59 -2.43 25.13
N GLU A 534 -14.78 -2.43 23.80
CA GLU A 534 -15.48 -1.43 23.00
C GLU A 534 -15.93 -2.05 21.67
N ARG A 535 -16.78 -1.33 20.93
CA ARG A 535 -17.19 -1.66 19.57
C ARG A 535 -16.25 -1.00 18.57
N HIS A 536 -15.75 -1.76 17.61
CA HIS A 536 -14.93 -1.21 16.52
C HIS A 536 -15.79 -0.43 15.53
N GLU A 537 -15.15 0.35 14.65
CA GLU A 537 -15.81 1.09 13.57
C GLU A 537 -16.60 0.16 12.63
N ALA A 538 -16.09 -1.06 12.43
CA ALA A 538 -16.64 -2.04 11.50
C ALA A 538 -17.05 -3.33 12.22
N ARG A 539 -18.24 -3.85 11.88
CA ARG A 539 -18.79 -5.08 12.46
C ARG A 539 -17.93 -6.31 12.18
N ARG A 540 -17.25 -6.32 11.02
CA ARG A 540 -16.32 -7.40 10.66
C ARG A 540 -15.20 -7.55 11.68
N ILE A 541 -14.62 -6.45 12.18
CA ILE A 541 -13.53 -6.50 13.17
C ILE A 541 -14.04 -7.07 14.50
N ASP A 542 -15.23 -6.65 14.94
CA ASP A 542 -15.86 -7.25 16.12
C ASP A 542 -16.08 -8.76 15.95
N ASN A 543 -16.50 -9.20 14.77
CA ASN A 543 -16.72 -10.61 14.46
C ASN A 543 -15.42 -11.42 14.34
N GLN A 544 -14.33 -10.82 13.86
CA GLN A 544 -13.00 -11.43 13.91
C GLN A 544 -12.55 -11.68 15.35
N LEU A 545 -12.76 -10.71 16.24
CA LEU A 545 -12.47 -10.87 17.67
C LEU A 545 -13.30 -12.02 18.27
N ARG A 546 -14.61 -12.06 18.01
CA ARG A 546 -15.47 -13.19 18.43
C ARG A 546 -14.99 -14.54 17.88
N GLY A 547 -14.57 -14.56 16.62
CA GLY A 547 -14.04 -15.73 15.90
C GLY A 547 -12.79 -16.35 16.51
N ARG A 548 -12.14 -15.67 17.47
CA ARG A 548 -11.02 -16.25 18.21
C ARG A 548 -11.46 -17.38 19.16
N ALA A 549 -12.73 -17.44 19.55
CA ALA A 549 -13.30 -18.57 20.30
C ALA A 549 -14.28 -19.40 19.44
N GLY A 550 -14.55 -20.63 19.88
CA GLY A 550 -15.57 -21.49 19.30
C GLY A 550 -15.15 -22.26 18.05
N ARG A 551 -13.85 -22.53 17.92
CA ARG A 551 -13.27 -23.11 16.69
C ARG A 551 -13.49 -24.61 16.62
N GLN A 552 -13.73 -25.15 15.44
CA GLN A 552 -13.99 -26.59 15.23
C GLN A 552 -15.05 -27.18 16.19
N GLY A 553 -16.07 -26.39 16.55
CA GLY A 553 -17.14 -26.82 17.46
C GLY A 553 -16.80 -26.73 18.95
N ASP A 554 -15.66 -26.16 19.31
CA ASP A 554 -15.30 -25.93 20.71
C ASP A 554 -16.31 -25.01 21.42
N PRO A 555 -16.52 -25.21 22.74
CA PRO A 555 -17.29 -24.27 23.52
C PRO A 555 -16.54 -22.93 23.63
N GLY A 556 -17.28 -21.87 23.86
CA GLY A 556 -16.69 -20.55 24.08
C GLY A 556 -17.76 -19.52 24.35
N ILE A 557 -17.32 -18.38 24.87
CA ILE A 557 -18.21 -17.28 25.23
C ILE A 557 -17.65 -16.01 24.61
N THR A 558 -18.52 -15.14 24.09
CA THR A 558 -18.11 -13.78 23.71
C THR A 558 -19.02 -12.76 24.35
N GLN A 559 -18.47 -11.61 24.76
CA GLN A 559 -19.20 -10.54 25.42
C GLN A 559 -18.52 -9.20 25.12
N PHE A 560 -19.29 -8.19 24.72
CA PHE A 560 -18.80 -6.82 24.65
C PHE A 560 -19.27 -6.02 25.85
N PHE A 561 -18.36 -5.21 26.41
CA PHE A 561 -18.61 -4.21 27.43
C PHE A 561 -18.44 -2.86 26.74
N VAL A 562 -19.46 -2.00 26.81
CA VAL A 562 -19.50 -0.75 26.04
C VAL A 562 -19.89 0.39 26.98
N SER A 563 -19.34 1.58 26.79
CA SER A 563 -19.71 2.79 27.53
C SER A 563 -20.31 3.84 26.60
N LEU A 564 -21.26 4.65 27.10
CA LEU A 564 -21.74 5.84 26.39
C LEU A 564 -20.62 6.87 26.10
N GLU A 565 -19.50 6.78 26.81
CA GLU A 565 -18.30 7.61 26.63
C GLU A 565 -17.32 7.03 25.61
N ASP A 566 -17.57 5.81 25.09
CA ASP A 566 -16.75 5.24 24.02
C ASP A 566 -16.84 6.11 22.76
N GLU A 567 -15.75 6.17 22.00
CA GLU A 567 -15.63 7.04 20.83
C GLU A 567 -16.77 6.85 19.81
N LEU A 568 -17.12 5.60 19.52
CA LEU A 568 -18.22 5.25 18.62
C LEU A 568 -19.55 5.84 19.09
N LEU A 569 -19.87 5.75 20.38
CA LEU A 569 -21.15 6.21 20.92
C LEU A 569 -21.19 7.73 21.10
N ARG A 570 -20.07 8.36 21.48
CA ARG A 570 -19.94 9.82 21.54
C ARG A 570 -20.27 10.47 20.19
N ARG A 571 -19.73 9.92 19.09
CA ARG A 571 -20.00 10.42 17.73
C ARG A 571 -21.47 10.28 17.29
N PHE A 572 -22.25 9.38 17.89
CA PHE A 572 -23.62 9.05 17.47
C PHE A 572 -24.70 9.33 18.52
N GLY A 573 -24.57 10.46 19.24
CA GLY A 573 -25.62 10.94 20.15
C GLY A 573 -25.57 10.31 21.55
N GLY A 574 -24.40 9.84 21.98
CA GLY A 574 -24.12 9.37 23.33
C GLY A 574 -24.58 10.35 24.41
N ASP A 575 -24.39 11.65 24.20
CA ASP A 575 -24.82 12.70 25.14
C ASP A 575 -26.34 12.77 25.31
N ARG A 576 -27.11 12.55 24.24
CA ARG A 576 -28.58 12.51 24.32
C ARG A 576 -29.03 11.30 25.14
N MET A 577 -28.38 10.15 24.97
CA MET A 577 -28.68 8.96 25.75
C MET A 577 -28.23 9.09 27.22
N LYS A 578 -27.05 9.66 27.45
CA LYS A 578 -26.51 9.95 28.79
C LYS A 578 -27.45 10.85 29.58
N ASN A 579 -27.91 11.94 28.96
CA ASN A 579 -28.89 12.86 29.57
C ASN A 579 -30.25 12.19 29.89
N ILE A 580 -30.70 11.22 29.09
CA ILE A 580 -31.91 10.45 29.38
C ILE A 580 -31.67 9.54 30.59
N MET A 581 -30.51 8.89 30.66
CA MET A 581 -30.15 8.02 31.79
C MET A 581 -30.00 8.80 33.09
N ASP A 582 -29.40 9.99 33.05
CA ASP A 582 -29.30 10.89 34.20
C ASP A 582 -30.68 11.29 34.73
N LYS A 583 -31.62 11.58 33.82
CA LYS A 583 -33.02 11.87 34.19
C LYS A 583 -33.76 10.66 34.77
N LEU A 584 -33.37 9.45 34.42
CA LEU A 584 -33.95 8.20 34.93
C LEU A 584 -33.29 7.74 36.24
N GLY A 585 -32.23 8.40 36.71
CA GLY A 585 -31.57 8.08 37.98
C GLY A 585 -30.82 6.74 37.99
N LEU A 586 -30.35 6.27 36.83
CA LEU A 586 -29.62 5.01 36.74
C LEU A 586 -28.19 5.14 37.34
N PRO A 587 -27.76 4.22 38.23
CA PRO A 587 -26.39 4.17 38.74
C PRO A 587 -25.35 3.98 37.63
N GLU A 588 -24.13 4.49 37.83
CA GLU A 588 -23.08 4.46 36.80
C GLU A 588 -22.50 3.06 36.57
N ASP A 589 -22.58 2.20 37.57
CA ASP A 589 -22.08 0.82 37.61
C ASP A 589 -23.13 -0.23 37.20
N GLN A 590 -24.40 0.18 36.99
CA GLN A 590 -25.47 -0.75 36.64
C GLN A 590 -25.44 -1.07 35.14
N PRO A 591 -25.31 -2.36 34.75
CA PRO A 591 -25.32 -2.76 33.34
C PRO A 591 -26.71 -2.59 32.71
N ILE A 592 -26.74 -2.06 31.50
CA ILE A 592 -27.97 -1.87 30.72
C ILE A 592 -27.96 -2.82 29.53
N GLU A 593 -28.92 -3.75 29.52
CA GLU A 593 -29.22 -4.59 28.37
C GLU A 593 -30.47 -4.10 27.66
N ASN A 594 -30.32 -3.29 26.60
CA ASN A 594 -31.45 -2.78 25.84
C ASN A 594 -31.28 -3.01 24.33
N LYS A 595 -32.23 -3.73 23.72
CA LYS A 595 -32.27 -4.02 22.28
C LYS A 595 -32.23 -2.75 21.41
N ILE A 596 -32.81 -1.64 21.88
CA ILE A 596 -32.81 -0.37 21.15
C ILE A 596 -31.40 0.18 21.05
N ILE A 597 -30.63 0.15 22.15
CA ILE A 597 -29.27 0.68 22.18
C ILE A 597 -28.34 -0.20 21.33
N SER A 598 -28.45 -1.53 21.42
CA SER A 598 -27.69 -2.44 20.55
C SER A 598 -27.96 -2.19 19.05
N LYS A 599 -29.23 -1.96 18.67
CA LYS A 599 -29.57 -1.59 17.29
C LYS A 599 -29.02 -0.21 16.88
N SER A 600 -28.98 0.75 17.80
CA SER A 600 -28.38 2.06 17.53
C SER A 600 -26.87 1.96 17.29
N ILE A 601 -26.16 1.14 18.08
CA ILE A 601 -24.73 0.85 17.88
C ILE A 601 -24.51 0.21 16.50
N GLU A 602 -25.29 -0.82 16.18
CA GLU A 602 -25.26 -1.48 14.88
C GLU A 602 -25.50 -0.48 13.73
N SER A 603 -26.47 0.43 13.87
CA SER A 603 -26.75 1.47 12.88
C SER A 603 -25.60 2.47 12.75
N ALA A 604 -24.95 2.84 13.86
CA ALA A 604 -23.78 3.71 13.85
C ALA A 604 -22.61 3.06 13.09
N GLN A 605 -22.29 1.80 13.37
CA GLN A 605 -21.26 1.04 12.64
C GLN A 605 -21.55 1.00 11.13
N GLY A 606 -22.79 0.71 10.73
CA GLY A 606 -23.17 0.68 9.32
C GLY A 606 -23.02 2.04 8.62
N LYS A 607 -23.28 3.15 9.32
CA LYS A 607 -23.05 4.50 8.79
C LYS A 607 -21.56 4.81 8.62
N ILE A 608 -20.73 4.42 9.58
CA ILE A 608 -19.27 4.61 9.49
C ILE A 608 -18.69 3.73 8.38
N GLU A 609 -19.12 2.48 8.27
CA GLU A 609 -18.71 1.59 7.18
C GLU A 609 -19.06 2.18 5.81
N GLY A 610 -20.28 2.70 5.65
CA GLY A 610 -20.71 3.39 4.42
C GLY A 610 -19.88 4.65 4.13
N PHE A 611 -19.61 5.47 5.14
CA PHE A 611 -18.77 6.66 4.99
C PHE A 611 -17.32 6.30 4.59
N ASN A 612 -16.73 5.29 5.24
CA ASN A 612 -15.39 4.81 4.91
C ASN A 612 -15.34 4.19 3.50
N PHE A 613 -16.41 3.50 3.09
CA PHE A 613 -16.55 3.00 1.72
C PHE A 613 -16.60 4.15 0.71
N ASP A 614 -17.36 5.21 0.98
CA ASP A 614 -17.42 6.38 0.09
C ASP A 614 -16.07 7.09 -0.04
N ILE A 615 -15.28 7.19 1.04
CA ILE A 615 -13.91 7.72 1.00
C ILE A 615 -13.04 6.85 0.08
N ARG A 616 -13.01 5.52 0.29
CA ARG A 616 -12.20 4.62 -0.54
C ARG A 616 -12.64 4.63 -1.99
N LYS A 617 -13.94 4.69 -2.25
CA LYS A 617 -14.50 4.80 -3.59
C LYS A 617 -14.02 6.07 -4.28
N ARG A 618 -14.03 7.22 -3.59
CA ARG A 618 -13.49 8.47 -4.15
C ARG A 618 -12.01 8.35 -4.44
N VAL A 619 -11.20 7.87 -3.48
CA VAL A 619 -9.75 7.68 -3.68
C VAL A 619 -9.47 6.83 -4.92
N LEU A 620 -10.22 5.73 -5.10
CA LEU A 620 -10.14 4.88 -6.29
C LEU A 620 -10.55 5.61 -7.58
N GLU A 621 -11.62 6.40 -7.56
CA GLU A 621 -12.10 7.14 -8.74
C GLU A 621 -11.07 8.16 -9.25
N TYR A 622 -10.32 8.80 -8.36
CA TYR A 622 -9.20 9.68 -8.72
C TYR A 622 -7.99 8.88 -9.21
N ASP A 623 -7.59 7.81 -8.49
CA ASP A 623 -6.46 6.96 -8.91
C ASP A 623 -6.75 6.21 -10.22
N ASP A 624 -8.00 5.89 -10.57
CA ASP A 624 -8.39 5.29 -11.85
C ASP A 624 -8.00 6.17 -13.06
N VAL A 625 -8.00 7.49 -12.90
CA VAL A 625 -7.54 8.43 -13.93
C VAL A 625 -6.02 8.33 -14.07
N MET A 626 -5.31 8.39 -12.95
CA MET A 626 -3.85 8.24 -12.90
C MET A 626 -3.39 6.87 -13.39
N ASN A 627 -4.14 5.82 -13.09
CA ASN A 627 -3.80 4.45 -13.46
C ASN A 627 -3.81 4.26 -14.98
N LYS A 628 -4.76 4.86 -15.71
CA LYS A 628 -4.75 4.81 -17.20
C LYS A 628 -3.52 5.50 -17.79
N GLN A 629 -3.12 6.62 -17.23
CA GLN A 629 -1.92 7.35 -17.64
C GLN A 629 -0.66 6.54 -17.32
N ARG A 630 -0.60 5.98 -16.11
CA ARG A 630 0.46 5.11 -15.61
C ARG A 630 0.64 3.87 -16.49
N GLU A 631 -0.44 3.16 -16.83
CA GLU A 631 -0.40 2.01 -17.75
C GLU A 631 0.21 2.37 -19.10
N THR A 632 -0.13 3.56 -19.62
CA THR A 632 0.42 4.05 -20.89
C THR A 632 1.92 4.32 -20.79
N ILE A 633 2.35 5.04 -19.75
CA ILE A 633 3.76 5.37 -19.52
C ILE A 633 4.59 4.11 -19.24
N TYR A 634 4.12 3.25 -18.34
CA TYR A 634 4.83 2.02 -17.96
C TYR A 634 4.93 1.04 -19.11
N LYS A 635 3.89 0.93 -19.95
CA LYS A 635 3.97 0.17 -21.20
C LYS A 635 5.03 0.75 -22.14
N LYS A 636 5.05 2.07 -22.36
CA LYS A 636 6.07 2.73 -23.20
C LYS A 636 7.48 2.48 -22.68
N ARG A 637 7.69 2.56 -21.35
CA ARG A 637 8.97 2.24 -20.70
C ARG A 637 9.38 0.78 -20.91
N LYS A 638 8.47 -0.16 -20.65
CA LYS A 638 8.72 -1.60 -20.84
C LYS A 638 9.08 -1.91 -22.30
N ASP A 639 8.38 -1.32 -23.26
CA ASP A 639 8.68 -1.46 -24.70
C ASP A 639 10.08 -0.94 -25.06
N ILE A 640 10.54 0.15 -24.43
CA ILE A 640 11.90 0.70 -24.61
C ILE A 640 12.96 -0.24 -24.02
N LEU A 641 12.70 -0.79 -22.83
CA LEU A 641 13.60 -1.72 -22.15
C LEU A 641 13.77 -3.03 -22.94
N ASP A 642 12.68 -3.60 -23.44
CA ASP A 642 12.66 -4.92 -24.11
C ASP A 642 13.19 -4.87 -25.56
N LYS A 643 13.03 -3.75 -26.28
CA LYS A 643 13.51 -3.63 -27.67
C LYS A 643 15.03 -3.56 -27.74
N LYS A 644 15.68 -4.13 -28.77
CA LYS A 644 17.12 -3.94 -29.00
C LYS A 644 17.48 -2.53 -29.49
N SER A 645 16.56 -1.89 -30.21
CA SER A 645 16.73 -0.57 -30.80
C SER A 645 15.43 0.21 -30.67
N VAL A 646 15.53 1.51 -30.38
CA VAL A 646 14.41 2.45 -30.35
C VAL A 646 14.41 3.40 -31.57
N LYS A 647 15.31 3.16 -32.54
CA LYS A 647 15.46 3.96 -33.77
C LYS A 647 14.12 4.25 -34.44
N ASP A 648 13.36 3.19 -34.74
CA ASP A 648 12.12 3.32 -35.50
C ASP A 648 11.09 4.17 -34.74
N GLY A 649 11.09 4.08 -33.41
CA GLY A 649 10.26 4.94 -32.56
C GLY A 649 10.68 6.41 -32.62
N ILE A 650 11.98 6.69 -32.61
CA ILE A 650 12.51 8.06 -32.76
C ILE A 650 12.20 8.61 -34.16
N LEU A 651 12.35 7.79 -35.21
CA LEU A 651 12.01 8.21 -36.57
C LEU A 651 10.51 8.51 -36.73
N GLN A 652 9.65 7.78 -36.01
CA GLN A 652 8.23 8.10 -35.94
C GLN A 652 8.00 9.40 -35.18
N MET A 653 8.70 9.65 -34.07
CA MET A 653 8.62 10.94 -33.35
C MET A 653 9.00 12.11 -34.25
N PHE A 654 10.00 11.96 -35.14
CA PHE A 654 10.33 13.01 -36.12
C PHE A 654 9.17 13.31 -37.07
N TYR A 655 8.50 12.26 -37.57
CA TYR A 655 7.33 12.45 -38.42
C TYR A 655 6.23 13.19 -37.67
N ASP A 656 5.86 12.71 -36.48
CA ASP A 656 4.79 13.26 -35.64
C ASP A 656 5.07 14.74 -35.27
N GLU A 657 6.32 15.09 -34.97
CA GLU A 657 6.74 16.47 -34.67
C GLU A 657 6.60 17.37 -35.91
N THR A 658 7.06 16.91 -37.08
CA THR A 658 6.95 17.70 -38.32
C THR A 658 5.51 17.85 -38.79
N ASP A 659 4.67 16.83 -38.59
CA ASP A 659 3.23 16.90 -38.86
C ASP A 659 2.57 17.96 -37.96
N ALA A 660 2.91 17.97 -36.66
CA ALA A 660 2.39 18.97 -35.73
C ALA A 660 2.79 20.41 -36.09
N ILE A 661 4.07 20.66 -36.41
CA ILE A 661 4.56 21.98 -36.85
C ILE A 661 3.84 22.41 -38.13
N VAL A 662 3.74 21.52 -39.12
CA VAL A 662 3.07 21.85 -40.40
C VAL A 662 1.59 22.10 -40.19
N ALA A 663 0.91 21.32 -39.34
CA ALA A 663 -0.52 21.50 -39.07
C ALA A 663 -0.82 22.89 -38.48
N VAL A 664 -0.02 23.37 -37.53
CA VAL A 664 -0.19 24.70 -36.92
C VAL A 664 -0.04 25.82 -37.94
N HIS A 665 0.96 25.72 -38.81
CA HIS A 665 1.30 26.78 -39.79
C HIS A 665 0.56 26.67 -41.13
N THR A 666 -0.27 25.63 -41.29
CA THR A 666 -1.03 25.39 -42.53
C THR A 666 -2.53 25.15 -42.28
N ASP A 667 -3.06 25.48 -41.09
CA ASP A 667 -4.47 25.24 -40.72
C ASP A 667 -5.49 25.86 -41.69
N SER A 668 -5.15 27.03 -42.24
CA SER A 668 -5.95 27.74 -43.25
C SER A 668 -6.01 27.00 -44.60
N GLU A 669 -7.18 27.03 -45.24
CA GLU A 669 -7.37 26.56 -46.63
C GLU A 669 -6.70 27.48 -47.68
N ASP A 670 -6.40 28.72 -47.32
CA ASP A 670 -5.67 29.64 -48.20
C ASP A 670 -4.16 29.36 -48.12
N GLU A 671 -3.62 28.73 -49.17
CA GLU A 671 -2.18 28.42 -49.27
C GLU A 671 -1.29 29.67 -49.18
N ASN A 672 -1.78 30.86 -49.54
CA ASN A 672 -0.98 32.09 -49.44
C ASN A 672 -0.71 32.48 -47.99
N SER A 673 -1.63 32.14 -47.08
CA SER A 673 -1.49 32.41 -45.65
C SER A 673 -0.49 31.49 -44.92
N TRP A 674 -0.03 30.41 -45.57
CA TRP A 674 0.93 29.48 -44.95
C TRP A 674 2.32 30.13 -44.80
N ASN A 675 2.82 30.19 -43.57
CA ASN A 675 4.11 30.81 -43.26
C ASN A 675 5.25 29.77 -43.23
N MET A 676 5.95 29.61 -44.36
CA MET A 676 7.09 28.68 -44.47
C MET A 676 8.37 29.20 -43.81
N GLU A 677 8.41 30.48 -43.43
CA GLU A 677 9.52 31.06 -42.69
C GLU A 677 9.45 30.61 -41.22
N GLU A 678 8.29 30.77 -40.59
CA GLU A 678 8.03 30.29 -39.23
C GLU A 678 8.23 28.77 -39.09
N VAL A 679 7.77 27.97 -40.06
CA VAL A 679 8.03 26.51 -40.09
C VAL A 679 9.53 26.20 -40.09
N ALA A 680 10.32 26.94 -40.85
CA ALA A 680 11.77 26.73 -40.92
C ALA A 680 12.48 27.21 -39.63
N GLU A 681 12.02 28.32 -39.05
CA GLU A 681 12.54 28.85 -37.78
C GLU A 681 12.23 27.91 -36.61
N GLU A 682 11.02 27.38 -36.51
CA GLU A 682 10.63 26.44 -35.45
C GLU A 682 11.46 25.16 -35.51
N LEU A 683 11.73 24.64 -36.71
CA LEU A 683 12.63 23.50 -36.89
C LEU A 683 14.09 23.84 -36.53
N SER A 684 14.53 25.08 -36.75
CA SER A 684 15.89 25.53 -36.42
C SER A 684 16.15 25.57 -34.90
N VAL A 685 15.10 25.76 -34.10
CA VAL A 685 15.18 25.63 -32.64
C VAL A 685 15.49 24.18 -32.23
N ILE A 686 15.09 23.20 -33.04
CA ILE A 686 15.28 21.77 -32.75
C ILE A 686 16.65 21.29 -33.25
N VAL A 687 17.13 21.80 -34.39
CA VAL A 687 18.35 21.31 -35.07
C VAL A 687 19.31 22.44 -35.44
N ASP A 688 20.59 22.28 -35.09
CA ASP A 688 21.66 23.14 -35.58
C ASP A 688 21.85 22.95 -37.10
N GLY A 689 21.47 23.95 -37.91
CA GLY A 689 21.59 23.91 -39.37
C GLY A 689 21.23 25.21 -40.11
N GLU A 690 21.52 25.24 -41.42
CA GLU A 690 21.26 26.39 -42.30
C GLU A 690 19.77 26.53 -42.65
N VAL A 691 19.04 27.27 -41.80
CA VAL A 691 17.61 27.62 -41.96
C VAL A 691 17.28 28.12 -43.38
N THR A 692 18.20 28.88 -43.97
CA THR A 692 18.03 29.50 -45.29
C THR A 692 17.92 28.47 -46.44
N GLN A 693 18.61 27.33 -46.37
CA GLN A 693 18.49 26.29 -47.40
C GLN A 693 17.19 25.50 -47.26
N LEU A 694 16.78 25.22 -46.02
CA LEU A 694 15.54 24.51 -45.75
C LEU A 694 14.33 25.34 -46.18
N HIS A 695 14.30 26.62 -45.82
CA HIS A 695 13.24 27.56 -46.23
C HIS A 695 13.09 27.62 -47.76
N LYS A 696 14.21 27.68 -48.51
CA LYS A 696 14.18 27.65 -49.99
C LYS A 696 13.55 26.37 -50.54
N LYS A 697 13.83 25.20 -49.93
CA LYS A 697 13.19 23.94 -50.31
C LYS A 697 11.70 23.92 -50.02
N LEU A 698 11.28 24.41 -48.86
CA LEU A 698 9.85 24.50 -48.49
C LEU A 698 9.07 25.40 -49.45
N LEU A 699 9.62 26.57 -49.79
CA LEU A 699 9.03 27.46 -50.80
C LEU A 699 8.91 26.79 -52.18
N SER A 700 9.88 25.96 -52.56
CA SER A 700 9.82 25.24 -53.84
C SER A 700 8.70 24.19 -53.89
N VAL A 701 8.41 23.53 -52.76
CA VAL A 701 7.30 22.58 -52.65
C VAL A 701 5.96 23.32 -52.63
N LYS A 702 5.86 24.41 -51.84
CA LYS A 702 4.67 25.29 -51.82
C LYS A 702 4.30 25.81 -53.21
N SER A 703 5.31 26.16 -54.01
CA SER A 703 5.14 26.74 -55.35
C SER A 703 5.03 25.68 -56.46
N SER A 704 5.16 24.39 -56.14
CA SER A 704 5.14 23.33 -57.15
C SER A 704 3.74 23.13 -57.72
N LYS A 705 3.67 22.95 -59.05
CA LYS A 705 2.45 22.62 -59.78
C LYS A 705 2.15 21.12 -59.82
N ASP A 706 3.06 20.29 -59.30
CA ASP A 706 2.94 18.83 -59.33
C ASP A 706 1.87 18.31 -58.34
N PHE A 707 1.48 19.14 -57.36
CA PHE A 707 0.49 18.80 -56.34
C PHE A 707 -0.85 19.50 -56.62
N VAL A 708 -1.90 18.71 -56.82
CA VAL A 708 -3.24 19.19 -57.20
C VAL A 708 -4.04 19.62 -55.98
N HIS A 709 -3.91 18.92 -54.85
CA HIS A 709 -4.61 19.26 -53.61
C HIS A 709 -3.66 19.81 -52.56
N SER A 710 -4.15 20.75 -51.75
CA SER A 710 -3.38 21.35 -50.64
C SER A 710 -2.96 20.29 -49.61
N ALA A 711 -3.72 19.21 -49.45
CA ALA A 711 -3.36 18.06 -48.62
C ALA A 711 -2.10 17.33 -49.14
N ASP A 712 -1.93 17.21 -50.46
CA ASP A 712 -0.74 16.59 -51.06
C ASP A 712 0.51 17.46 -50.83
N LYS A 713 0.34 18.80 -50.89
CA LYS A 713 1.41 19.76 -50.56
C LYS A 713 1.83 19.66 -49.10
N ARG A 714 0.88 19.58 -48.16
CA ARG A 714 1.18 19.40 -46.73
C ARG A 714 1.98 18.11 -46.51
N SER A 715 1.54 17.01 -47.12
CA SER A 715 2.23 15.71 -47.03
C SER A 715 3.67 15.80 -47.57
N ALA A 716 3.87 16.44 -48.73
CA ALA A 716 5.20 16.63 -49.30
C ALA A 716 6.10 17.53 -48.44
N ILE A 717 5.54 18.55 -47.79
CA ILE A 717 6.27 19.41 -46.84
C ILE A 717 6.71 18.58 -45.62
N ILE A 718 5.82 17.79 -45.04
CA ILE A 718 6.12 16.89 -43.91
C ILE A 718 7.23 15.91 -44.28
N GLU A 719 7.18 15.31 -45.47
CA GLU A 719 8.24 14.41 -45.96
C GLU A 719 9.59 15.12 -46.06
N VAL A 720 9.64 16.33 -46.61
CA VAL A 720 10.89 17.11 -46.74
C VAL A 720 11.50 17.43 -45.37
N LEU A 721 10.68 17.82 -44.40
CA LEU A 721 11.12 18.11 -43.04
C LEU A 721 11.58 16.84 -42.33
N THR A 722 10.79 15.76 -42.42
CA THR A 722 11.12 14.46 -41.83
C THR A 722 12.44 13.91 -42.39
N ASP A 723 12.65 14.01 -43.70
CA ASP A 723 13.89 13.57 -44.36
C ASP A 723 15.10 14.42 -43.95
N TYR A 724 14.90 15.72 -43.71
CA TYR A 724 15.95 16.57 -43.17
C TYR A 724 16.37 16.11 -41.77
N LEU A 725 15.42 15.84 -40.87
CA LEU A 725 15.69 15.30 -39.53
C LEU A 725 16.37 13.92 -39.59
N LYS A 726 15.88 13.02 -40.44
CA LYS A 726 16.48 11.69 -40.67
C LYS A 726 17.93 11.76 -41.12
N ARG A 727 18.26 12.68 -42.04
CA ARG A 727 19.64 12.88 -42.51
C ARG A 727 20.54 13.36 -41.39
N ARG A 728 20.10 14.36 -40.63
CA ARG A 728 20.88 14.89 -39.49
C ARG A 728 21.11 13.83 -38.42
N TYR A 729 20.09 13.05 -38.13
CA TYR A 729 20.19 11.91 -37.23
C TYR A 729 21.20 10.86 -37.75
N ALA A 730 21.20 10.55 -39.05
CA ALA A 730 22.15 9.59 -39.65
C ALA A 730 23.61 10.09 -39.58
N GLU A 731 23.84 11.39 -39.74
CA GLU A 731 25.15 12.01 -39.51
C GLU A 731 25.61 11.82 -38.07
N LYS A 732 24.72 12.06 -37.09
CA LYS A 732 24.99 11.86 -35.66
C LYS A 732 25.26 10.39 -35.31
N GLU A 733 24.48 9.48 -35.89
CA GLU A 733 24.70 8.04 -35.73
C GLU A 733 26.07 7.60 -36.26
N THR A 734 26.56 8.24 -37.33
CA THR A 734 27.89 7.99 -37.89
C THR A 734 28.99 8.61 -37.03
N GLU A 735 28.78 9.80 -36.47
CA GLU A 735 29.71 10.51 -35.58
C GLU A 735 29.94 9.74 -34.26
N ILE A 736 28.86 9.25 -33.63
CA ILE A 736 28.89 8.58 -32.33
C ILE A 736 29.19 7.08 -32.47
N GLY A 737 28.72 6.47 -33.56
CA GLY A 737 28.77 5.02 -33.78
C GLY A 737 27.46 4.31 -33.42
N ILE A 738 27.10 3.30 -34.24
CA ILE A 738 25.78 2.65 -34.20
C ILE A 738 25.46 2.05 -32.83
N GLU A 739 26.36 1.23 -32.26
CA GLU A 739 26.08 0.55 -30.97
C GLU A 739 25.91 1.53 -29.82
N GLN A 740 26.78 2.55 -29.76
CA GLN A 740 26.78 3.55 -28.70
C GLN A 740 25.55 4.46 -28.80
N MET A 741 25.12 4.79 -30.03
CA MET A 741 23.88 5.51 -30.30
C MET A 741 22.66 4.76 -29.75
N ARG A 742 22.57 3.43 -29.91
CA ARG A 742 21.43 2.64 -29.38
C ARG A 742 21.33 2.68 -27.86
N VAL A 743 22.48 2.67 -27.17
CA VAL A 743 22.52 2.76 -25.70
C VAL A 743 22.08 4.16 -25.24
N ILE A 744 22.63 5.19 -25.88
CA ILE A 744 22.32 6.59 -25.57
C ILE A 744 20.83 6.88 -25.76
N GLU A 745 20.25 6.47 -26.88
CA GLU A 745 18.82 6.70 -27.16
C GLU A 745 17.90 6.08 -26.12
N LYS A 746 18.19 4.85 -25.70
CA LYS A 746 17.40 4.16 -24.67
C LYS A 746 17.49 4.91 -23.35
N SER A 747 18.71 5.19 -22.90
CA SER A 747 18.96 5.90 -21.65
C SER A 747 18.29 7.27 -21.66
N LEU A 748 18.43 8.03 -22.75
CA LEU A 748 17.80 9.33 -22.92
C LEU A 748 16.27 9.24 -22.88
N CYS A 749 15.66 8.32 -23.64
CA CYS A 749 14.21 8.12 -23.64
C CYS A 749 13.70 7.79 -22.23
N LEU A 750 14.34 6.85 -21.53
CA LEU A 750 13.92 6.44 -20.18
C LEU A 750 14.05 7.60 -19.19
N ARG A 751 15.20 8.29 -19.17
CA ARG A 751 15.45 9.42 -18.27
C ARG A 751 14.49 10.58 -18.51
N THR A 752 14.22 10.91 -19.77
CA THR A 752 13.29 11.99 -20.12
C THR A 752 11.85 11.60 -19.73
N ILE A 753 11.42 10.37 -20.01
CA ILE A 753 10.10 9.88 -19.57
C ILE A 753 10.00 9.92 -18.05
N ASP A 754 11.01 9.46 -17.32
CA ASP A 754 11.01 9.45 -15.85
C ASP A 754 10.90 10.86 -15.28
N SER A 755 11.75 11.79 -15.72
CA SER A 755 11.75 13.17 -15.23
C SER A 755 10.38 13.82 -15.36
N PHE A 756 9.84 13.82 -16.58
CA PHE A 756 8.55 14.48 -16.83
C PHE A 756 7.37 13.72 -16.22
N TRP A 757 7.45 12.40 -16.10
CA TRP A 757 6.41 11.63 -15.40
C TRP A 757 6.38 11.97 -13.91
N MET A 758 7.54 12.14 -13.27
CA MET A 758 7.62 12.60 -11.87
C MET A 758 7.06 14.02 -11.72
N ASP A 759 7.37 14.93 -12.65
CA ASP A 759 6.81 16.30 -12.64
C ASP A 759 5.28 16.24 -12.75
N HIS A 760 4.78 15.36 -13.62
CA HIS A 760 3.36 15.16 -13.81
C HIS A 760 2.66 14.56 -12.58
N LEU A 761 3.26 13.57 -11.91
CA LEU A 761 2.69 12.99 -10.69
C LEU A 761 2.46 14.05 -9.61
N GLU A 762 3.44 14.93 -9.42
CA GLU A 762 3.39 16.02 -8.45
C GLU A 762 2.30 17.05 -8.81
N GLN A 763 2.23 17.48 -10.07
CA GLN A 763 1.17 18.38 -10.54
C GLN A 763 -0.22 17.76 -10.39
N MET A 764 -0.33 16.45 -10.60
CA MET A 764 -1.58 15.71 -10.45
C MET A 764 -2.04 15.60 -8.99
N ASP A 765 -1.10 15.52 -8.04
CA ASP A 765 -1.40 15.60 -6.60
C ASP A 765 -1.92 17.00 -6.22
N PHE A 766 -1.27 18.07 -6.69
CA PHE A 766 -1.74 19.45 -6.45
C PHE A 766 -3.16 19.70 -6.98
N ILE A 767 -3.46 19.21 -8.19
CA ILE A 767 -4.81 19.35 -8.76
C ILE A 767 -5.82 18.55 -7.96
N ARG A 768 -5.49 17.33 -7.55
CA ARG A 768 -6.40 16.51 -6.73
C ARG A 768 -6.79 17.23 -5.43
N GLU A 769 -5.87 17.96 -4.82
CA GLU A 769 -6.13 18.77 -3.62
C GLU A 769 -6.98 20.01 -3.94
N GLY A 770 -6.62 20.78 -4.99
CA GLY A 770 -7.31 22.02 -5.35
C GLY A 770 -8.70 21.84 -5.99
N ILE A 771 -8.97 20.70 -6.64
CA ILE A 771 -10.21 20.48 -7.40
C ILE A 771 -11.46 20.44 -6.53
N GLY A 772 -11.31 20.17 -5.23
CA GLY A 772 -12.42 20.23 -4.27
C GLY A 772 -13.13 21.59 -4.25
N LEU A 773 -12.38 22.67 -4.52
CA LEU A 773 -12.89 24.04 -4.56
C LEU A 773 -13.77 24.31 -5.80
N GLN A 774 -13.61 23.56 -6.88
CA GLN A 774 -14.50 23.65 -8.05
C GLN A 774 -15.92 23.18 -7.75
N GLY A 775 -16.11 22.41 -6.67
CA GLY A 775 -17.42 21.98 -6.19
C GLY A 775 -18.33 23.14 -5.76
N TYR A 776 -17.77 24.30 -5.38
CA TYR A 776 -18.53 25.50 -5.07
C TYR A 776 -19.24 26.09 -6.31
N GLY A 777 -18.75 25.79 -7.52
CA GLY A 777 -19.35 26.20 -8.79
C GLY A 777 -20.45 25.27 -9.33
N GLN A 778 -20.98 24.35 -8.52
CA GLN A 778 -21.96 23.31 -8.93
C GLN A 778 -21.49 22.39 -10.07
N ARG A 779 -20.17 22.27 -10.27
CA ARG A 779 -19.57 21.31 -11.21
C ARG A 779 -19.08 20.08 -10.44
N ASP A 780 -19.19 18.90 -11.04
CA ASP A 780 -18.65 17.67 -10.45
C ASP A 780 -17.10 17.71 -10.46
N PRO A 781 -16.44 17.73 -9.28
CA PRO A 781 -14.99 17.80 -9.20
C PRO A 781 -14.27 16.67 -9.94
N LEU A 782 -14.84 15.45 -9.96
CA LEU A 782 -14.22 14.31 -10.63
C LEU A 782 -14.21 14.49 -12.16
N VAL A 783 -15.25 15.12 -12.72
CA VAL A 783 -15.32 15.40 -14.16
C VAL A 783 -14.31 16.46 -14.54
N MET A 784 -14.17 17.51 -13.72
CA MET A 784 -13.17 18.56 -13.93
C MET A 784 -11.75 17.99 -13.82
N TYR A 785 -11.48 17.19 -12.79
CA TYR A 785 -10.20 16.49 -12.62
C TYR A 785 -9.86 15.65 -13.85
N LYS A 786 -10.80 14.84 -14.36
CA LYS A 786 -10.58 14.04 -15.58
C LYS A 786 -10.21 14.88 -16.80
N LYS A 787 -10.85 16.04 -16.96
CA LYS A 787 -10.59 16.94 -18.09
C LYS A 787 -9.21 17.58 -18.00
N GLU A 788 -8.87 18.13 -16.84
CA GLU A 788 -7.56 18.75 -16.59
C GLU A 788 -6.43 17.72 -16.67
N ALA A 789 -6.59 16.57 -16.01
CA ALA A 789 -5.65 15.46 -16.05
C ALA A 789 -5.38 14.97 -17.47
N PHE A 790 -6.41 14.85 -18.30
CA PHE A 790 -6.25 14.43 -19.70
C PHE A 790 -5.48 15.48 -20.52
N SER A 791 -5.81 16.76 -20.36
CA SER A 791 -5.10 17.84 -21.05
C SER A 791 -3.62 17.86 -20.70
N MET A 792 -3.29 17.79 -19.40
CA MET A 792 -1.89 17.76 -18.94
C MET A 792 -1.15 16.53 -19.43
N PHE A 793 -1.82 15.37 -19.47
CA PHE A 793 -1.20 14.15 -19.97
C PHE A 793 -0.91 14.22 -21.47
N GLN A 794 -1.75 14.88 -22.27
CA GLN A 794 -1.44 15.13 -23.69
C GLN A 794 -0.23 16.06 -23.82
N THR A 795 -0.20 17.17 -23.07
CA THR A 795 0.95 18.07 -23.02
C THR A 795 2.23 17.33 -22.64
N LEU A 796 2.18 16.51 -21.59
CA LEU A 796 3.28 15.67 -21.13
C LEU A 796 3.85 14.81 -22.27
N LEU A 797 3.01 14.09 -23.00
CA LEU A 797 3.45 13.20 -24.08
C LEU A 797 4.14 13.99 -25.21
N THR A 798 3.60 15.14 -25.58
CA THR A 798 4.20 16.03 -26.58
C THR A 798 5.53 16.60 -26.09
N THR A 799 5.61 17.08 -24.85
CA THR A 799 6.83 17.62 -24.24
C THR A 799 7.94 16.57 -24.15
N ILE A 800 7.61 15.33 -23.79
CA ILE A 800 8.56 14.21 -23.79
C ILE A 800 9.14 14.01 -25.20
N ASN A 801 8.29 13.90 -26.22
CA ASN A 801 8.74 13.66 -27.58
C ASN A 801 9.62 14.82 -28.09
N HIS A 802 9.17 16.06 -27.93
CA HIS A 802 9.93 17.26 -28.32
C HIS A 802 11.31 17.32 -27.63
N THR A 803 11.36 17.01 -26.34
CA THR A 803 12.61 17.01 -25.57
C THR A 803 13.56 15.92 -26.04
N ILE A 804 13.07 14.71 -26.32
CA ILE A 804 13.88 13.61 -26.86
C ILE A 804 14.49 14.00 -28.21
N ILE A 805 13.67 14.51 -29.14
CA ILE A 805 14.12 14.92 -30.49
C ILE A 805 15.23 15.97 -30.37
N LYS A 806 14.99 17.03 -29.61
CA LYS A 806 15.94 18.12 -29.40
C LYS A 806 17.23 17.63 -28.76
N ALA A 807 17.14 16.80 -27.72
CA ALA A 807 18.31 16.26 -27.02
C ALA A 807 19.16 15.35 -27.92
N ILE A 808 18.53 14.52 -28.77
CA ILE A 808 19.23 13.65 -29.72
C ILE A 808 19.97 14.48 -30.78
N LEU A 809 19.32 15.48 -31.37
CA LEU A 809 19.86 16.21 -32.51
C LEU A 809 20.90 17.27 -32.13
N ARG A 810 20.83 17.79 -30.89
CA ARG A 810 21.83 18.73 -30.33
C ARG A 810 22.97 18.05 -29.58
N MET A 811 22.97 16.72 -29.49
CA MET A 811 24.04 16.00 -28.81
C MET A 811 25.37 16.15 -29.55
N HIS A 812 26.42 16.51 -28.80
CA HIS A 812 27.79 16.55 -29.32
C HIS A 812 28.53 15.29 -28.86
N ALA A 813 29.45 14.76 -29.67
CA ALA A 813 30.22 13.58 -29.32
C ALA A 813 31.03 13.83 -28.02
N VAL A 814 30.66 13.12 -26.95
CA VAL A 814 31.40 13.11 -25.69
C VAL A 814 32.52 12.05 -25.80
N SER A 815 33.71 12.33 -25.27
CA SER A 815 34.87 11.45 -25.39
C SER A 815 34.64 10.07 -24.74
N LYS A 816 35.21 9.01 -25.34
CA LYS A 816 35.06 7.60 -24.88
C LYS A 816 35.39 7.36 -23.39
N GLU A 817 36.23 8.20 -22.78
CA GLU A 817 36.61 8.07 -21.36
C GLU A 817 35.51 8.49 -20.38
N SER A 818 34.62 9.41 -20.75
CA SER A 818 33.58 9.92 -19.83
C SER A 818 32.34 9.03 -19.76
N VAL A 819 32.08 8.20 -20.78
CA VAL A 819 30.94 7.27 -20.80
C VAL A 819 31.21 6.01 -19.96
N MET A 820 32.47 5.52 -19.92
CA MET A 820 32.83 4.38 -19.07
C MET A 820 32.85 4.73 -17.57
N THR A 821 33.25 5.95 -17.21
CA THR A 821 33.21 6.42 -15.82
C THR A 821 31.79 6.65 -15.32
N MET A 822 30.83 7.00 -16.19
CA MET A 822 29.42 7.14 -15.81
C MET A 822 28.77 5.79 -15.45
N ASP A 823 29.04 4.72 -16.20
CA ASP A 823 28.46 3.39 -15.93
C ASP A 823 29.04 2.74 -14.64
N GLU A 824 30.30 3.04 -14.29
CA GLU A 824 30.92 2.65 -13.00
C GLU A 824 30.46 3.52 -11.82
N GLN A 825 30.29 4.83 -12.01
CA GLN A 825 29.76 5.74 -10.99
C GLN A 825 28.26 5.51 -10.74
N GLU A 826 27.47 5.18 -11.76
CA GLU A 826 26.05 4.83 -11.65
C GLU A 826 25.85 3.46 -11.00
N ARG A 827 26.75 2.49 -11.24
CA ARG A 827 26.78 1.24 -10.46
C ARG A 827 27.08 1.48 -8.98
N GLN A 828 27.96 2.43 -8.66
CA GLN A 828 28.26 2.79 -7.25
C GLN A 828 27.18 3.67 -6.61
N MET A 829 26.57 4.60 -7.35
CA MET A 829 25.46 5.43 -6.86
C MET A 829 24.18 4.61 -6.68
N ALA A 830 23.80 3.73 -7.62
CA ALA A 830 22.63 2.86 -7.43
C ALA A 830 22.80 1.88 -6.25
N TYR A 831 24.04 1.44 -5.97
CA TYR A 831 24.35 0.57 -4.82
C TYR A 831 24.46 1.36 -3.49
N ASN A 832 24.83 2.64 -3.53
CA ASN A 832 24.90 3.51 -2.36
C ASN A 832 23.55 4.17 -2.05
N ASP A 833 22.77 4.59 -3.03
CA ASP A 833 21.40 5.10 -2.89
C ASP A 833 20.45 4.01 -2.37
N THR A 834 20.64 2.75 -2.74
CA THR A 834 19.90 1.62 -2.14
C THR A 834 20.28 1.37 -0.68
N LYS A 835 21.48 1.75 -0.26
CA LYS A 835 21.92 1.69 1.13
C LYS A 835 21.51 2.93 1.92
N GLU A 836 21.55 4.11 1.32
CA GLU A 836 21.22 5.41 1.91
C GLU A 836 19.72 5.70 1.96
N ALA A 837 18.92 5.25 0.97
CA ALA A 837 17.46 5.26 1.07
C ALA A 837 16.97 4.33 2.18
N ASN A 838 17.58 3.14 2.31
CA ASN A 838 17.34 2.25 3.45
C ASN A 838 17.85 2.84 4.77
N GLN A 839 19.02 3.49 4.79
CA GLN A 839 19.56 4.15 5.99
C GLN A 839 18.83 5.44 6.37
N SER A 840 18.16 6.14 5.45
CA SER A 840 17.38 7.35 5.73
C SER A 840 15.96 7.03 6.18
N LEU A 841 15.33 5.98 5.64
CA LEU A 841 14.15 5.34 6.22
C LEU A 841 14.46 4.82 7.64
N VAL A 842 15.63 4.21 7.83
CA VAL A 842 16.13 3.76 9.14
C VAL A 842 16.45 4.95 10.05
N LYS A 843 17.11 6.02 9.61
CA LYS A 843 17.34 7.22 10.43
C LYS A 843 16.05 7.91 10.84
N ASN A 844 15.02 7.95 9.98
CA ASN A 844 13.72 8.49 10.36
C ASN A 844 12.92 7.57 11.31
N LEU A 845 13.21 6.25 11.30
CA LEU A 845 12.68 5.26 12.25
C LEU A 845 13.53 5.14 13.53
N GLU A 846 14.82 5.48 13.49
CA GLU A 846 15.80 5.47 14.58
C GLU A 846 15.87 6.82 15.30
N GLN A 847 15.64 7.96 14.64
CA GLN A 847 15.44 9.26 15.31
C GLN A 847 14.14 9.26 16.12
N LYS A 848 13.12 8.49 15.71
CA LYS A 848 11.97 8.15 16.57
C LYS A 848 12.30 7.21 17.74
N LYS A 849 13.50 6.61 17.77
CA LYS A 849 14.06 5.86 18.91
C LYS A 849 15.08 6.68 19.72
N GLU A 850 15.68 7.73 19.17
CA GLU A 850 16.84 8.43 19.78
C GLU A 850 16.53 9.66 20.65
N ASP A 851 15.28 10.15 20.71
CA ASP A 851 14.86 11.14 21.73
C ASP A 851 14.63 10.53 23.14
N LYS A 852 15.29 9.42 23.41
CA LYS A 852 15.72 9.06 24.76
C LYS A 852 17.18 8.67 24.70
N ALA A 853 18.04 9.63 25.01
CA ALA A 853 19.44 9.37 25.32
C ALA A 853 19.55 8.10 26.18
N PRO A 854 20.42 7.14 25.85
CA PRO A 854 20.61 5.97 26.67
C PRO A 854 21.09 6.44 28.04
N ALA A 855 20.27 6.20 29.06
CA ALA A 855 20.78 6.14 30.42
C ALA A 855 21.91 5.10 30.37
N THR A 856 23.16 5.58 30.47
CA THR A 856 24.34 4.75 30.62
C THR A 856 24.03 3.58 31.55
N PRO A 857 24.43 2.34 31.22
CA PRO A 857 24.19 1.23 32.12
C PRO A 857 24.85 1.59 33.45
N ILE A 858 24.04 1.67 34.51
CA ILE A 858 24.56 1.64 35.88
C ILE A 858 25.18 0.25 36.00
N ILE A 859 26.46 0.16 35.65
CA ILE A 859 27.32 -0.94 36.04
C ILE A 859 27.24 -0.91 37.57
N ASN A 860 26.63 -1.94 38.16
CA ASN A 860 26.76 -2.22 39.57
C ASN A 860 28.25 -2.44 39.87
N LYS A 861 28.99 -1.35 40.07
CA LYS A 861 30.34 -1.36 40.61
C LYS A 861 30.22 -1.92 42.02
N LYS A 862 30.96 -2.99 42.31
CA LYS A 862 31.14 -3.51 43.67
C LYS A 862 31.35 -2.33 44.63
N ASN A 863 30.43 -2.16 45.57
CA ASN A 863 30.51 -1.12 46.59
C ASN A 863 31.83 -1.27 47.37
N VAL A 864 32.74 -0.30 47.23
CA VAL A 864 33.99 -0.24 48.00
C VAL A 864 33.65 0.23 49.41
N ASN A 865 33.96 -0.57 50.41
CA ASN A 865 33.55 -0.31 51.78
C ASN A 865 34.36 0.86 52.37
N ARG A 866 33.83 1.63 53.32
CA ARG A 866 34.46 2.89 53.81
C ARG A 866 35.90 2.71 54.33
N ASN A 867 36.26 1.51 54.75
CA ASN A 867 37.58 1.18 55.29
C ASN A 867 38.52 0.48 54.28
N ASP A 868 38.06 0.18 53.07
CA ASP A 868 38.84 -0.48 52.03
C ASP A 868 39.85 0.49 51.40
N PRO A 869 40.93 -0.03 50.77
CA PRO A 869 41.88 0.79 50.00
C PRO A 869 41.16 1.58 48.91
N CYS A 870 41.50 2.86 48.77
CA CYS A 870 40.85 3.73 47.80
C CYS A 870 41.19 3.30 46.36
N PRO A 871 40.19 3.15 45.46
CA PRO A 871 40.42 2.65 44.09
C PRO A 871 41.29 3.55 43.23
N CYS A 872 41.54 4.80 43.62
CA CYS A 872 42.41 5.73 42.91
C CYS A 872 43.91 5.43 43.06
N GLY A 873 44.29 4.35 43.77
CA GLY A 873 45.68 3.94 43.92
C GLY A 873 46.50 4.76 44.91
N SER A 874 45.87 5.65 45.68
CA SER A 874 46.55 6.57 46.62
C SER A 874 47.12 5.90 47.89
N GLY A 875 46.91 4.60 48.08
CA GLY A 875 47.32 3.84 49.27
C GLY A 875 46.55 4.16 50.56
N LYS A 876 45.61 5.12 50.55
CA LYS A 876 44.78 5.51 51.70
C LYS A 876 43.42 4.79 51.70
N LYS A 877 42.76 4.66 52.86
CA LYS A 877 41.39 4.13 52.97
C LYS A 877 40.38 5.06 52.29
N PHE A 878 39.35 4.50 51.65
CA PHE A 878 38.36 5.23 50.84
C PHE A 878 37.76 6.45 51.54
N LYS A 879 37.32 6.32 52.81
CA LYS A 879 36.76 7.43 53.62
C LYS A 879 37.72 8.60 53.91
N LYS A 880 39.03 8.41 53.69
CA LYS A 880 40.04 9.46 53.90
C LYS A 880 40.59 10.03 52.59
N CYS A 881 40.05 9.60 51.45
CA CYS A 881 40.44 10.03 50.11
C CYS A 881 39.20 10.39 49.29
N CYS A 882 38.79 9.57 48.31
CA CYS A 882 37.68 9.88 47.41
C CYS A 882 36.29 9.79 48.05
N GLY A 883 36.17 9.23 49.26
CA GLY A 883 34.93 9.17 50.04
C GLY A 883 34.88 10.16 51.21
N LYS A 884 35.63 11.28 51.13
CA LYS A 884 35.54 12.40 52.07
C LYS A 884 34.44 13.37 51.69
#